data_AF-A0A3D6DNE4-F1
#
_entry.id   AF-A0A3D6DNE4-F1
#
_cell.length_a   1.000
_cell.length_b   1.000
_cell.length_c   1.000
_cell.angle_alpha   90.00
_cell.angle_beta   90.00
_cell.angle_gamma   90.00
#
_symmetry.space_group_name_H-M   'P 1'
#
loop_
_entity.id
_entity.type
_entity.pdbx_description
1 polymer ?
#
loop_
_entity_poly.entity_id
_entity_poly.type
_entity_poly.pdbx_seq_one_letter_code
_entity_poly.pdbx_strand_id
1 'polypeptide(L)'
;MKTDKRYLYASSSLVRASVAALAFFAPTLAHANPEGGVVTGGAATITTTGPKTDIIQHTDRAVIDWRTFNIAAGEHTQFYQPSSSSIVLNRVNDTDPSRIFGQLTANGNVVVLNPNGVLFGAGSRVDVNGIVATTAGIKTDDFMAGSLHFNQPGNPNAIVANEGEIHAKAGGLVGLVAPGVMNSGIVVADLGRVHLAGGDTATLDFYGDGLMEVTVSDAVSRQLVVNTGKIQAAGGKIAMTTAAGSKIIDSLIVAKGELKAPAVTTEGGEILIHAAGANKTDKAGGSYVAVQADIDVSGRMAGQRGGSIKVLGDEIAILDGTRMNASGHSGLANTTKGLEVSAHREGSAGGSILIGGDYLGQGDTPTARNLSVGTFTLFYNDSLAQGDAGRTIFWSDGDTDFRGNVYARALGYDGTGGFVETSGHNNLNAQGFVDLSSVNGEKGTYFLDPTNISIFGNVAPNYTSTDGSTITLNGTLKSWFDASDTASVNLTYVAMGSTSSGTSGTKTITVSANTGLYVGARIRLGGAGSVTAASTQGADTYTITGIAGTTITVAESLTQTYSAGTAVYQGYISQLTDKSGLNNNAAQTDTTKMPLWLSNGLNSIGSILWAPHGTVTMLTFAGGNPMTGSTAGSMFTSLQATLAQGSSAYGSAWGGWGSSGSYSHYAWSSGVVYEDWGSTTRPSFGDPSPDLSMTHLYNVVSAAASYKGNINGANISSSGTNTVGWGANPVLGSGALAGAYYFVGRMGDYFTFSEAVSTNEQDLMNQYQSAKWGVAITPYGTGATEAAKATASDGYSVFTTRYLERLSQSANISLQATNDINLDLKGDTLNFTTSGRTLTLT
;
A
#
# COMPACT_ATOMS: atom_id res chain seq x y z
N MET A 1 20.55 -21.05 26.91
CA MET A 1 19.14 -20.98 26.48
C MET A 1 19.12 -20.86 24.97
N LYS A 2 18.71 -21.92 24.26
CA LYS A 2 18.57 -21.96 22.80
C LYS A 2 17.10 -21.70 22.47
N THR A 3 16.81 -20.59 21.81
CA THR A 3 15.46 -20.21 21.36
C THR A 3 15.35 -20.55 19.88
N ASP A 4 14.56 -21.59 19.56
CA ASP A 4 14.32 -22.06 18.20
C ASP A 4 13.28 -21.15 17.50
N LYS A 5 13.70 -20.51 16.40
CA LYS A 5 12.89 -19.68 15.52
C LYS A 5 12.20 -20.53 14.45
N ARG A 6 11.08 -21.18 14.77
CA ARG A 6 10.26 -21.89 13.76
C ARG A 6 8.76 -21.71 13.99
N TYR A 7 8.21 -20.55 13.64
CA TYR A 7 6.76 -20.38 13.42
C TYR A 7 6.50 -19.33 12.33
N LEU A 8 6.90 -19.65 11.10
CA LEU A 8 6.29 -19.16 9.87
C LEU A 8 6.41 -20.33 8.88
N TYR A 9 5.37 -20.59 8.11
CA TYR A 9 5.18 -21.75 7.21
C TYR A 9 4.71 -23.05 7.87
N ALA A 10 3.38 -23.23 7.95
CA ALA A 10 2.72 -24.48 7.54
C ALA A 10 1.22 -24.41 7.85
N SER A 11 0.39 -24.44 6.82
CA SER A 11 -0.87 -25.20 6.84
C SER A 11 -1.55 -25.11 5.47
N SER A 12 -1.15 -25.98 4.56
CA SER A 12 -2.00 -26.40 3.45
C SER A 12 -1.98 -27.93 3.37
N SER A 13 -3.18 -28.48 3.19
CA SER A 13 -3.55 -29.83 2.74
C SER A 13 -3.80 -30.96 3.75
N LEU A 14 -4.86 -31.72 3.39
CA LEU A 14 -5.33 -33.05 3.83
C LEU A 14 -6.32 -33.00 5.02
N VAL A 15 -7.60 -33.35 4.86
CA VAL A 15 -8.11 -34.72 4.63
C VAL A 15 -9.34 -34.77 3.71
N ARG A 16 -9.32 -35.69 2.73
CA ARG A 16 -10.51 -36.30 2.08
C ARG A 16 -10.36 -37.82 2.11
N ALA A 17 -11.36 -38.52 2.66
CA ALA A 17 -11.92 -39.81 2.20
C ALA A 17 -12.96 -40.29 3.25
N SER A 18 -14.28 -40.20 2.99
CA SER A 18 -15.16 -41.15 2.26
C SER A 18 -15.75 -42.24 3.17
N VAL A 19 -17.09 -42.29 3.32
CA VAL A 19 -17.98 -43.45 3.01
C VAL A 19 -19.44 -42.98 3.02
N ALA A 20 -20.20 -43.38 2.00
CA ALA A 20 -21.61 -43.12 1.77
C ALA A 20 -22.53 -44.12 2.48
N ALA A 21 -23.74 -43.67 2.86
CA ALA A 21 -24.93 -44.51 2.97
C ALA A 21 -26.18 -43.70 2.61
N LEU A 22 -26.85 -44.13 1.53
CA LEU A 22 -28.12 -43.62 1.03
C LEU A 22 -29.26 -43.93 2.02
N ALA A 23 -30.07 -42.93 2.34
CA ALA A 23 -31.47 -43.10 2.72
C ALA A 23 -32.31 -42.04 2.00
N PHE A 24 -33.25 -42.51 1.17
CA PHE A 24 -34.27 -41.70 0.52
C PHE A 24 -35.16 -41.03 1.59
N PHE A 25 -34.95 -39.74 1.81
CA PHE A 25 -35.99 -38.83 2.27
C PHE A 25 -36.22 -37.83 1.16
N ALA A 26 -37.47 -37.66 0.73
CA ALA A 26 -37.84 -36.51 -0.08
C ALA A 26 -37.39 -35.25 0.67
N PRO A 27 -36.54 -34.38 0.11
CA PRO A 27 -36.21 -33.13 0.77
C PRO A 27 -37.48 -32.30 0.73
N THR A 28 -38.24 -32.29 1.83
CA THR A 28 -38.95 -31.07 2.19
C THR A 28 -37.88 -29.99 2.17
N LEU A 29 -38.03 -28.96 1.34
CA LEU A 29 -37.23 -27.76 1.42
C LEU A 29 -37.46 -27.20 2.83
N ALA A 30 -36.65 -27.64 3.79
CA ALA A 30 -36.59 -27.03 5.10
C ALA A 30 -35.91 -25.70 4.86
N HIS A 31 -36.74 -24.66 4.75
CA HIS A 31 -36.28 -23.28 4.64
C HIS A 31 -35.52 -22.96 5.93
N ALA A 32 -34.26 -22.58 5.82
CA ALA A 32 -33.33 -22.36 6.92
C ALA A 32 -33.23 -20.86 7.31
N ASN A 33 -34.23 -20.06 6.91
CA ASN A 33 -34.44 -18.71 7.45
C ASN A 33 -34.58 -18.75 8.98
N PRO A 34 -34.47 -17.60 9.68
CA PRO A 34 -34.55 -17.58 11.14
C PRO A 34 -35.82 -18.26 11.68
N GLU A 35 -35.67 -19.12 12.69
CA GLU A 35 -36.73 -19.97 13.21
C GLU A 35 -37.04 -19.71 14.68
N GLY A 36 -38.32 -19.85 15.04
CA GLY A 36 -38.75 -19.76 16.44
C GLY A 36 -38.63 -18.36 17.05
N GLY A 37 -38.73 -17.30 16.24
CA GLY A 37 -38.64 -15.92 16.69
C GLY A 37 -39.77 -15.54 17.65
N VAL A 38 -39.41 -15.00 18.82
CA VAL A 38 -40.33 -14.48 19.84
C VAL A 38 -39.93 -13.05 20.17
N VAL A 39 -40.87 -12.12 20.00
CA VAL A 39 -40.64 -10.70 20.37
C VAL A 39 -40.72 -10.58 21.88
N THR A 40 -39.59 -10.23 22.52
CA THR A 40 -39.48 -10.09 23.98
C THR A 40 -39.23 -8.66 24.45
N GLY A 41 -39.05 -7.72 23.52
CA GLY A 41 -39.04 -6.29 23.79
C GLY A 41 -39.54 -5.49 22.58
N GLY A 42 -40.28 -4.41 22.82
CA GLY A 42 -40.90 -3.60 21.75
C GLY A 42 -42.05 -4.34 21.05
N ALA A 43 -42.28 -4.02 19.77
CA ALA A 43 -43.28 -4.69 18.95
C ALA A 43 -42.74 -4.95 17.53
N ALA A 44 -42.92 -6.18 17.05
CA ALA A 44 -42.63 -6.58 15.68
C ALA A 44 -43.57 -7.72 15.24
N THR A 45 -43.76 -7.85 13.93
CA THR A 45 -44.50 -8.96 13.31
C THR A 45 -43.55 -9.73 12.40
N ILE A 46 -43.49 -11.05 12.57
CA ILE A 46 -42.62 -11.94 11.80
C ILE A 46 -43.49 -12.77 10.85
N THR A 47 -43.22 -12.69 9.56
CA THR A 47 -43.95 -13.45 8.52
C THR A 47 -42.97 -14.18 7.63
N THR A 48 -43.08 -15.50 7.54
CA THR A 48 -42.25 -16.33 6.66
C THR A 48 -43.09 -16.90 5.52
N THR A 49 -42.70 -16.60 4.28
CA THR A 49 -43.37 -17.08 3.06
C THR A 49 -42.33 -17.69 2.11
N GLY A 50 -42.28 -19.02 2.05
CA GLY A 50 -41.27 -19.74 1.29
C GLY A 50 -39.84 -19.37 1.72
N PRO A 51 -38.94 -18.97 0.80
CA PRO A 51 -37.55 -18.62 1.11
C PRO A 51 -37.39 -17.20 1.69
N LYS A 52 -38.47 -16.49 2.00
CA LYS A 52 -38.42 -15.11 2.50
C LYS A 52 -39.02 -14.98 3.91
N THR A 53 -38.32 -14.30 4.80
CA THR A 53 -38.81 -13.88 6.12
C THR A 53 -38.82 -12.37 6.22
N ASP A 54 -40.02 -11.80 6.39
CA ASP A 54 -40.24 -10.37 6.59
C ASP A 54 -40.51 -10.09 8.07
N ILE A 55 -39.73 -9.17 8.64
CA ILE A 55 -39.90 -8.66 10.01
C ILE A 55 -40.33 -7.21 9.95
N ILE A 56 -41.58 -6.92 10.32
CA ILE A 56 -42.12 -5.57 10.40
C ILE A 56 -42.01 -5.10 11.84
N GLN A 57 -41.05 -4.22 12.12
CA GLN A 57 -40.85 -3.63 13.43
C GLN A 57 -41.73 -2.37 13.57
N HIS A 58 -42.46 -2.26 14.68
CA HIS A 58 -43.44 -1.19 14.94
C HIS A 58 -42.94 -0.15 15.96
N THR A 59 -41.90 -0.47 16.72
CA THR A 59 -41.29 0.41 17.73
C THR A 59 -39.86 0.76 17.35
N ASP A 60 -39.30 1.88 17.83
CA ASP A 60 -37.92 2.26 17.49
C ASP A 60 -36.86 1.25 17.95
N ARG A 61 -37.14 0.52 19.04
CA ARG A 61 -36.32 -0.59 19.54
C ARG A 61 -37.17 -1.85 19.62
N ALA A 62 -36.60 -2.99 19.22
CA ALA A 62 -37.21 -4.29 19.39
C ALA A 62 -36.14 -5.33 19.77
N VAL A 63 -36.55 -6.33 20.57
CA VAL A 63 -35.75 -7.51 20.88
C VAL A 63 -36.52 -8.74 20.42
N ILE A 64 -35.86 -9.58 19.62
CA ILE A 64 -36.40 -10.83 19.13
C ILE A 64 -35.45 -11.94 19.56
N ASP A 65 -35.94 -12.84 20.42
CA ASP A 65 -35.22 -14.06 20.78
C ASP A 65 -35.54 -15.14 19.73
N TRP A 66 -34.50 -15.78 19.19
CA TRP A 66 -34.58 -16.78 18.14
C TRP A 66 -34.09 -18.13 18.65
N ARG A 67 -34.72 -19.22 18.19
CA ARG A 67 -34.16 -20.57 18.38
C ARG A 67 -32.91 -20.73 17.52
N THR A 68 -33.03 -20.39 16.24
CA THR A 68 -31.91 -20.36 15.29
C THR A 68 -32.03 -19.09 14.44
N PHE A 69 -30.90 -18.50 14.07
CA PHE A 69 -30.85 -17.38 13.13
C PHE A 69 -29.84 -17.73 12.05
N ASN A 70 -30.34 -18.45 11.05
CA ASN A 70 -29.62 -18.82 9.84
C ASN A 70 -30.33 -18.22 8.63
N ILE A 71 -29.63 -18.08 7.51
CA ILE A 71 -30.20 -17.67 6.23
C ILE A 71 -29.45 -18.46 5.16
N ALA A 72 -30.04 -19.50 4.56
CA ALA A 72 -29.36 -20.29 3.55
C ALA A 72 -29.22 -19.54 2.21
N ALA A 73 -28.36 -20.07 1.33
CA ALA A 73 -28.21 -19.53 -0.02
C ALA A 73 -29.56 -19.55 -0.76
N GLY A 74 -29.92 -18.43 -1.38
CA GLY A 74 -31.23 -18.24 -2.04
C GLY A 74 -32.36 -17.81 -1.11
N GLU A 75 -32.11 -17.70 0.20
CA GLU A 75 -33.08 -17.18 1.17
C GLU A 75 -32.84 -15.70 1.47
N HIS A 76 -33.89 -15.03 1.94
CA HIS A 76 -33.88 -13.59 2.22
C HIS A 76 -34.61 -13.27 3.52
N THR A 77 -33.90 -12.66 4.46
CA THR A 77 -34.48 -12.04 5.65
C THR A 77 -34.47 -10.52 5.51
N GLN A 78 -35.61 -9.88 5.70
CA GLN A 78 -35.79 -8.44 5.51
C GLN A 78 -36.44 -7.79 6.73
N PHE A 79 -35.80 -6.74 7.25
CA PHE A 79 -36.33 -5.92 8.33
C PHE A 79 -36.92 -4.61 7.78
N TYR A 80 -38.19 -4.37 8.06
CA TYR A 80 -38.88 -3.11 7.83
C TYR A 80 -39.02 -2.39 9.17
N GLN A 81 -38.17 -1.38 9.39
CA GLN A 81 -38.07 -0.65 10.64
C GLN A 81 -38.66 0.76 10.51
N PRO A 82 -39.13 1.40 11.60
CA PRO A 82 -39.78 2.70 11.53
C PRO A 82 -38.94 3.81 10.88
N SER A 83 -37.62 3.81 11.12
CA SER A 83 -36.69 4.76 10.51
C SER A 83 -35.28 4.17 10.39
N SER A 84 -34.36 4.93 9.79
CA SER A 84 -32.93 4.55 9.72
C SER A 84 -32.23 4.56 11.08
N SER A 85 -32.76 5.26 12.07
CA SER A 85 -32.21 5.26 13.43
C SER A 85 -32.77 4.14 14.32
N SER A 86 -33.87 3.50 13.91
CA SER A 86 -34.45 2.35 14.63
C SER A 86 -33.46 1.18 14.66
N ILE A 87 -33.54 0.36 15.71
CA ILE A 87 -32.62 -0.75 15.96
C ILE A 87 -33.37 -2.00 16.42
N VAL A 88 -32.94 -3.16 15.94
CA VAL A 88 -33.44 -4.48 16.39
C VAL A 88 -32.29 -5.31 16.95
N LEU A 89 -32.52 -5.96 18.09
CA LEU A 89 -31.65 -6.98 18.66
C LEU A 89 -32.20 -8.37 18.36
N ASN A 90 -31.48 -9.15 17.54
CA ASN A 90 -31.76 -10.56 17.31
C ASN A 90 -30.85 -11.37 18.23
N ARG A 91 -31.41 -11.97 19.28
CA ARG A 91 -30.67 -12.79 20.25
C ARG A 91 -30.91 -14.27 19.97
N VAL A 92 -29.83 -15.02 19.74
CA VAL A 92 -29.90 -16.43 19.33
C VAL A 92 -29.62 -17.34 20.52
N ASN A 93 -30.53 -18.29 20.76
CA ASN A 93 -30.44 -19.30 21.83
C ASN A 93 -30.09 -20.69 21.27
N ASP A 94 -29.28 -20.73 20.22
CA ASP A 94 -28.76 -21.95 19.60
C ASP A 94 -27.41 -22.32 20.23
N THR A 95 -27.09 -23.61 20.26
CA THR A 95 -25.73 -24.10 20.57
C THR A 95 -24.77 -23.92 19.40
N ASP A 96 -25.30 -23.78 18.18
CA ASP A 96 -24.52 -23.56 16.97
C ASP A 96 -24.35 -22.06 16.63
N PRO A 97 -23.26 -21.69 15.92
CA PRO A 97 -23.11 -20.35 15.38
C PRO A 97 -24.14 -20.04 14.28
N SER A 98 -24.49 -18.77 14.15
CA SER A 98 -25.36 -18.29 13.07
C SER A 98 -24.66 -18.38 11.72
N ARG A 99 -25.32 -18.95 10.72
CA ARG A 99 -24.81 -19.11 9.34
C ARG A 99 -25.66 -18.31 8.37
N ILE A 100 -25.08 -17.24 7.85
CA ILE A 100 -25.70 -16.30 6.92
C ILE A 100 -25.06 -16.50 5.54
N PHE A 101 -25.73 -17.25 4.68
CA PHE A 101 -25.32 -17.58 3.30
C PHE A 101 -26.23 -16.92 2.25
N GLY A 102 -27.41 -16.44 2.64
CA GLY A 102 -28.34 -15.72 1.79
C GLY A 102 -28.28 -14.20 1.96
N GLN A 103 -29.44 -13.56 1.84
CA GLN A 103 -29.57 -12.11 1.89
C GLN A 103 -30.14 -11.64 3.24
N LEU A 104 -29.52 -10.63 3.83
CA LEU A 104 -30.03 -9.91 4.99
C LEU A 104 -30.16 -8.42 4.64
N THR A 105 -31.37 -7.88 4.67
CA THR A 105 -31.57 -6.46 4.38
C THR A 105 -32.32 -5.74 5.49
N ALA A 106 -32.06 -4.45 5.66
CA ALA A 106 -32.79 -3.60 6.59
C ALA A 106 -32.71 -2.12 6.18
N ASN A 107 -33.75 -1.33 6.47
CA ASN A 107 -33.68 0.13 6.33
C ASN A 107 -33.11 0.83 7.58
N GLY A 108 -33.02 0.13 8.71
CA GLY A 108 -32.44 0.61 9.97
C GLY A 108 -31.27 -0.27 10.43
N ASN A 109 -31.03 -0.29 11.74
CA ASN A 109 -29.88 -0.95 12.36
C ASN A 109 -30.25 -2.35 12.87
N VAL A 110 -29.36 -3.32 12.63
CA VAL A 110 -29.55 -4.73 13.00
C VAL A 110 -28.42 -5.19 13.91
N VAL A 111 -28.76 -5.79 15.05
CA VAL A 111 -27.79 -6.51 15.89
C VAL A 111 -28.08 -8.01 15.78
N VAL A 112 -27.05 -8.79 15.46
CA VAL A 112 -27.07 -10.26 15.48
C VAL A 112 -26.19 -10.72 16.63
N LEU A 113 -26.82 -11.18 17.70
CA LEU A 113 -26.18 -11.65 18.91
C LEU A 113 -26.28 -13.17 18.96
N ASN A 114 -25.16 -13.87 18.79
CA ASN A 114 -25.07 -15.32 19.01
C ASN A 114 -23.81 -15.63 19.84
N PRO A 115 -23.95 -16.10 21.10
CA PRO A 115 -22.81 -16.41 21.97
C PRO A 115 -21.82 -17.43 21.39
N ASN A 116 -22.23 -18.23 20.40
CA ASN A 116 -21.40 -19.27 19.77
C ASN A 116 -20.73 -18.80 18.47
N GLY A 117 -21.05 -17.61 17.97
CA GLY A 117 -20.43 -17.01 16.79
C GLY A 117 -21.39 -16.73 15.64
N VAL A 118 -20.88 -16.01 14.62
CA VAL A 118 -21.63 -15.62 13.42
C VAL A 118 -20.73 -15.77 12.21
N LEU A 119 -21.20 -16.45 11.16
CA LEU A 119 -20.52 -16.60 9.88
C LEU A 119 -21.38 -16.01 8.77
N PHE A 120 -20.88 -14.96 8.12
CA PHE A 120 -21.36 -14.51 6.81
C PHE A 120 -20.56 -15.24 5.74
N GLY A 121 -21.12 -16.29 5.13
CA GLY A 121 -20.38 -17.13 4.18
C GLY A 121 -20.25 -16.52 2.79
N ALA A 122 -19.38 -17.09 1.97
CA ALA A 122 -19.16 -16.66 0.59
C ALA A 122 -20.47 -16.60 -0.21
N GLY A 123 -20.72 -15.47 -0.88
CA GLY A 123 -21.95 -15.22 -1.64
C GLY A 123 -23.12 -14.65 -0.82
N SER A 124 -22.99 -14.55 0.51
CA SER A 124 -23.96 -13.82 1.33
C SER A 124 -23.88 -12.31 1.06
N ARG A 125 -25.02 -11.64 1.18
CA ARG A 125 -25.13 -10.20 0.99
C ARG A 125 -25.94 -9.55 2.09
N VAL A 126 -25.34 -8.60 2.78
CA VAL A 126 -25.96 -7.83 3.85
C VAL A 126 -26.05 -6.36 3.41
N ASP A 127 -27.27 -5.80 3.30
CA ASP A 127 -27.48 -4.39 2.97
C ASP A 127 -28.37 -3.72 4.03
N VAL A 128 -27.78 -2.88 4.90
CA VAL A 128 -28.45 -2.33 6.10
C VAL A 128 -28.13 -0.84 6.30
N ASN A 129 -28.81 -0.14 7.21
CA ASN A 129 -28.30 1.16 7.68
C ASN A 129 -27.01 0.98 8.49
N GLY A 130 -27.03 0.03 9.42
CA GLY A 130 -25.87 -0.40 10.20
C GLY A 130 -26.07 -1.82 10.74
N ILE A 131 -24.99 -2.53 11.00
CA ILE A 131 -25.01 -3.87 11.58
C ILE A 131 -23.97 -4.02 12.66
N VAL A 132 -24.34 -4.74 13.73
CA VAL A 132 -23.39 -5.31 14.67
C VAL A 132 -23.61 -6.81 14.80
N ALA A 133 -22.58 -7.60 14.54
CA ALA A 133 -22.56 -9.04 14.82
C ALA A 133 -21.66 -9.28 16.04
N THR A 134 -22.22 -9.88 17.09
CA THR A 134 -21.53 -10.00 18.38
C THR A 134 -21.79 -11.34 19.08
N THR A 135 -20.81 -11.78 19.87
CA THR A 135 -20.97 -12.89 20.82
C THR A 135 -21.32 -12.42 22.23
N ALA A 136 -21.15 -11.12 22.52
CA ALA A 136 -21.44 -10.53 23.81
C ALA A 136 -22.95 -10.26 23.95
N GLY A 137 -23.52 -10.57 25.11
CA GLY A 137 -24.92 -10.37 25.42
C GLY A 137 -25.24 -9.08 26.17
N ILE A 138 -26.51 -8.70 26.13
CA ILE A 138 -27.11 -7.58 26.87
C ILE A 138 -28.50 -7.99 27.34
N LYS A 139 -28.94 -7.50 28.50
CA LYS A 139 -30.31 -7.73 28.99
C LYS A 139 -31.32 -6.95 28.14
N THR A 140 -32.53 -7.50 28.02
CA THR A 140 -33.62 -6.85 27.28
C THR A 140 -33.96 -5.48 27.88
N ASP A 141 -34.09 -5.38 29.20
CA ASP A 141 -34.42 -4.11 29.86
C ASP A 141 -33.37 -3.02 29.60
N ASP A 142 -32.08 -3.37 29.65
CA ASP A 142 -30.98 -2.44 29.38
C ASP A 142 -31.03 -1.95 27.93
N PHE A 143 -31.18 -2.87 26.97
CA PHE A 143 -31.28 -2.53 25.55
C PHE A 143 -32.49 -1.64 25.24
N MET A 144 -33.63 -1.95 25.85
CA MET A 144 -34.87 -1.18 25.68
C MET A 144 -34.79 0.19 26.35
N ALA A 145 -34.03 0.32 27.44
CA ALA A 145 -33.72 1.61 28.09
C ALA A 145 -32.73 2.46 27.30
N GLY A 146 -32.20 1.96 26.18
CA GLY A 146 -31.28 2.70 25.31
C GLY A 146 -29.82 2.32 25.48
N SER A 147 -29.48 1.49 26.47
CA SER A 147 -28.11 1.02 26.68
C SER A 147 -27.63 0.17 25.52
N LEU A 148 -26.35 0.31 25.19
CA LEU A 148 -25.63 -0.49 24.21
C LEU A 148 -24.36 -1.11 24.81
N HIS A 149 -24.40 -1.36 26.12
CA HIS A 149 -23.34 -2.00 26.88
C HIS A 149 -23.58 -3.51 26.97
N PHE A 150 -22.91 -4.27 26.12
CA PHE A 150 -22.97 -5.73 26.04
C PHE A 150 -21.97 -6.32 27.04
N ASN A 151 -22.47 -6.61 28.23
CA ASN A 151 -21.69 -6.99 29.41
C ASN A 151 -21.81 -8.47 29.80
N GLN A 152 -22.42 -9.31 28.95
CA GLN A 152 -22.55 -10.75 29.19
C GLN A 152 -21.62 -11.51 28.25
N PRO A 153 -20.45 -12.01 28.71
CA PRO A 153 -19.53 -12.74 27.86
C PRO A 153 -20.19 -13.97 27.20
N GLY A 154 -19.88 -14.17 25.91
CA GLY A 154 -20.26 -15.36 25.16
C GLY A 154 -19.28 -16.52 25.35
N ASN A 155 -19.24 -17.44 24.40
CA ASN A 155 -18.24 -18.50 24.36
C ASN A 155 -16.84 -17.88 24.09
N PRO A 156 -15.82 -18.16 24.93
CA PRO A 156 -14.49 -17.57 24.80
C PRO A 156 -13.74 -17.97 23.53
N ASN A 157 -14.20 -19.00 22.81
CA ASN A 157 -13.63 -19.45 21.54
C ASN A 157 -14.49 -19.10 20.33
N ALA A 158 -15.57 -18.32 20.52
CA ALA A 158 -16.46 -17.96 19.42
C ALA A 158 -15.78 -17.00 18.43
N ILE A 159 -16.20 -17.12 17.17
CA ILE A 159 -15.69 -16.32 16.06
C ILE A 159 -16.85 -15.61 15.37
N VAL A 160 -16.64 -14.34 15.04
CA VAL A 160 -17.43 -13.62 14.05
C VAL A 160 -16.61 -13.50 12.76
N ALA A 161 -17.07 -14.13 11.68
CA ALA A 161 -16.36 -14.22 10.42
C ALA A 161 -17.20 -13.67 9.25
N ASN A 162 -16.56 -12.91 8.37
CA ASN A 162 -17.12 -12.45 7.10
C ASN A 162 -16.31 -12.97 5.92
N GLU A 163 -16.98 -13.72 5.05
CA GLU A 163 -16.52 -14.20 3.74
C GLU A 163 -17.43 -13.66 2.59
N GLY A 164 -18.51 -12.96 2.95
CA GLY A 164 -19.47 -12.36 2.00
C GLY A 164 -19.31 -10.85 1.85
N GLU A 165 -20.40 -10.18 1.50
CA GLU A 165 -20.47 -8.73 1.33
C GLU A 165 -21.35 -8.08 2.41
N ILE A 166 -20.78 -7.14 3.18
CA ILE A 166 -21.52 -6.36 4.18
C ILE A 166 -21.47 -4.88 3.82
N HIS A 167 -22.63 -4.33 3.46
CA HIS A 167 -22.79 -2.93 3.08
C HIS A 167 -23.69 -2.20 4.09
N ALA A 168 -23.12 -1.21 4.78
CA ALA A 168 -23.87 -0.21 5.52
C ALA A 168 -24.18 1.01 4.64
N LYS A 169 -25.27 1.72 4.92
CA LYS A 169 -25.55 3.02 4.30
C LYS A 169 -24.54 4.07 4.75
N ALA A 170 -24.50 5.18 4.00
CA ALA A 170 -23.59 6.28 4.30
C ALA A 170 -23.75 6.77 5.75
N GLY A 171 -22.65 6.89 6.50
CA GLY A 171 -22.68 7.23 7.93
C GLY A 171 -23.02 6.07 8.87
N GLY A 172 -23.30 4.88 8.35
CA GLY A 172 -23.62 3.68 9.12
C GLY A 172 -22.41 3.02 9.80
N LEU A 173 -22.71 2.09 10.71
CA LEU A 173 -21.71 1.29 11.43
C LEU A 173 -21.74 -0.17 10.96
N VAL A 174 -20.58 -0.75 10.71
CA VAL A 174 -20.37 -2.21 10.69
C VAL A 174 -19.46 -2.59 11.85
N GLY A 175 -20.00 -3.26 12.85
CA GLY A 175 -19.24 -3.77 14.00
C GLY A 175 -19.21 -5.29 14.04
N LEU A 176 -18.02 -5.89 14.03
CA LEU A 176 -17.84 -7.33 14.26
C LEU A 176 -17.09 -7.51 15.58
N VAL A 177 -17.73 -8.14 16.57
CA VAL A 177 -17.24 -8.18 17.96
C VAL A 177 -17.27 -9.60 18.52
N ALA A 178 -16.11 -10.17 18.80
CA ALA A 178 -15.98 -11.50 19.42
C ALA A 178 -14.54 -11.71 19.89
N PRO A 179 -14.24 -12.76 20.69
CA PRO A 179 -12.85 -13.13 20.99
C PRO A 179 -12.01 -13.35 19.72
N GLY A 180 -12.62 -13.93 18.68
CA GLY A 180 -12.04 -14.02 17.34
C GLY A 180 -12.87 -13.27 16.29
N VAL A 181 -12.24 -12.43 15.48
CA VAL A 181 -12.88 -11.72 14.36
C VAL A 181 -12.08 -11.91 13.08
N MET A 182 -12.76 -12.27 11.99
CA MET A 182 -12.11 -12.51 10.69
C MET A 182 -12.89 -11.85 9.55
N ASN A 183 -12.19 -11.12 8.68
CA ASN A 183 -12.73 -10.65 7.42
C ASN A 183 -11.87 -11.14 6.25
N SER A 184 -12.46 -11.92 5.36
CA SER A 184 -11.91 -12.33 4.06
C SER A 184 -12.78 -11.86 2.89
N GLY A 185 -14.00 -11.39 3.17
CA GLY A 185 -14.91 -10.79 2.20
C GLY A 185 -14.75 -9.27 2.06
N ILE A 186 -15.87 -8.60 1.78
CA ILE A 186 -15.96 -7.16 1.55
C ILE A 186 -16.81 -6.52 2.65
N VAL A 187 -16.31 -5.42 3.22
CA VAL A 187 -17.07 -4.56 4.13
C VAL A 187 -17.03 -3.12 3.62
N VAL A 188 -18.20 -2.47 3.50
CA VAL A 188 -18.33 -1.09 3.02
C VAL A 188 -19.21 -0.27 3.97
N ALA A 189 -18.69 0.88 4.42
CA ALA A 189 -19.41 1.87 5.24
C ALA A 189 -18.89 3.29 4.94
N ASP A 190 -19.15 3.80 3.74
CA ASP A 190 -18.71 5.16 3.34
C ASP A 190 -19.29 6.24 4.25
N LEU A 191 -18.50 7.27 4.58
CA LEU A 191 -18.78 8.30 5.59
C LEU A 191 -19.11 7.74 7.00
N GLY A 192 -18.99 6.44 7.17
CA GLY A 192 -19.40 5.68 8.34
C GLY A 192 -18.18 5.05 9.02
N ARG A 193 -18.42 3.90 9.64
CA ARG A 193 -17.42 3.24 10.48
C ARG A 193 -17.42 1.75 10.27
N VAL A 194 -16.23 1.17 10.20
CA VAL A 194 -16.03 -0.28 10.28
C VAL A 194 -15.13 -0.57 11.45
N HIS A 195 -15.55 -1.47 12.35
CA HIS A 195 -14.75 -1.85 13.49
C HIS A 195 -14.77 -3.36 13.73
N LEU A 196 -13.60 -3.98 13.57
CA LEU A 196 -13.33 -5.37 13.90
C LEU A 196 -12.69 -5.42 15.29
N ALA A 197 -13.37 -5.98 16.28
CA ALA A 197 -12.96 -5.86 17.67
C ALA A 197 -12.86 -7.22 18.38
N GLY A 198 -11.66 -7.54 18.82
CA GLY A 198 -11.34 -8.70 19.66
C GLY A 198 -11.69 -8.42 21.12
N GLY A 199 -12.76 -9.03 21.62
CA GLY A 199 -13.29 -8.80 22.97
C GLY A 199 -14.44 -9.75 23.27
N ASP A 200 -14.69 -10.04 24.55
CA ASP A 200 -15.86 -10.83 24.97
C ASP A 200 -17.02 -9.98 25.48
N THR A 201 -16.79 -8.67 25.64
CA THR A 201 -17.75 -7.65 26.06
C THR A 201 -17.46 -6.34 25.33
N ALA A 202 -18.49 -5.51 25.13
CA ALA A 202 -18.35 -4.28 24.35
C ALA A 202 -19.39 -3.21 24.68
N THR A 203 -19.01 -1.94 24.56
CA THR A 203 -19.92 -0.80 24.51
C THR A 203 -19.98 -0.31 23.06
N LEU A 204 -21.17 -0.42 22.43
CA LEU A 204 -21.35 0.05 21.05
C LEU A 204 -21.68 1.54 21.02
N ASP A 205 -21.14 2.22 20.01
CA ASP A 205 -21.47 3.60 19.72
C ASP A 205 -21.89 3.81 18.25
N PHE A 206 -23.20 3.94 18.03
CA PHE A 206 -23.77 4.24 16.72
C PHE A 206 -23.74 5.74 16.37
N TYR A 207 -23.52 6.66 17.33
CA TYR A 207 -23.78 8.10 17.11
C TYR A 207 -22.78 9.09 17.76
N GLY A 208 -21.76 8.65 18.48
CA GLY A 208 -20.81 9.48 19.25
C GLY A 208 -19.38 9.53 18.67
N ASP A 209 -18.37 9.30 19.52
CA ASP A 209 -16.93 9.52 19.25
C ASP A 209 -16.33 8.57 18.18
N GLY A 210 -17.08 7.52 17.86
CA GLY A 210 -16.91 6.74 16.66
C GLY A 210 -15.98 5.54 16.81
N LEU A 211 -15.74 5.02 18.01
CA LEU A 211 -15.14 3.70 18.20
C LEU A 211 -15.93 2.89 19.23
N MET A 212 -15.95 1.57 19.06
CA MET A 212 -16.55 0.69 20.10
C MET A 212 -15.50 0.49 21.19
N GLU A 213 -15.90 0.53 22.46
CA GLU A 213 -15.02 0.14 23.55
C GLU A 213 -15.17 -1.37 23.77
N VAL A 214 -14.07 -2.12 23.72
CA VAL A 214 -14.08 -3.56 23.99
C VAL A 214 -13.33 -3.88 25.27
N THR A 215 -13.90 -4.79 26.04
CA THR A 215 -13.31 -5.34 27.26
C THR A 215 -13.19 -6.86 27.13
N VAL A 216 -12.36 -7.45 28.00
CA VAL A 216 -12.09 -8.88 27.99
C VAL A 216 -12.06 -9.43 29.42
N SER A 217 -12.74 -10.55 29.64
CA SER A 217 -12.73 -11.26 30.92
C SER A 217 -11.57 -12.26 31.01
N ASP A 218 -11.27 -12.69 32.23
CA ASP A 218 -10.24 -13.68 32.56
C ASP A 218 -10.44 -15.05 31.86
N ALA A 219 -11.61 -15.33 31.28
CA ALA A 219 -11.91 -16.58 30.58
C ALA A 219 -11.30 -16.67 29.17
N VAL A 220 -10.89 -15.53 28.58
CA VAL A 220 -10.30 -15.45 27.25
C VAL A 220 -8.79 -15.45 27.37
N SER A 221 -8.13 -16.47 26.82
CA SER A 221 -6.66 -16.58 26.84
C SER A 221 -5.98 -16.00 25.59
N ARG A 222 -6.73 -15.83 24.48
CA ARG A 222 -6.22 -15.28 23.21
C ARG A 222 -7.30 -14.46 22.52
N GLN A 223 -6.87 -13.38 21.88
CA GLN A 223 -7.72 -12.57 21.01
C GLN A 223 -7.12 -12.52 19.62
N LEU A 224 -7.98 -12.55 18.61
CA LEU A 224 -7.55 -12.58 17.22
C LEU A 224 -8.42 -11.67 16.36
N VAL A 225 -7.80 -10.73 15.66
CA VAL A 225 -8.46 -9.94 14.61
C VAL A 225 -7.68 -10.07 13.31
N VAL A 226 -8.32 -10.57 12.26
CA VAL A 226 -7.69 -10.80 10.96
C VAL A 226 -8.48 -10.13 9.86
N ASN A 227 -7.81 -9.31 9.04
CA ASN A 227 -8.32 -8.89 7.75
C ASN A 227 -7.43 -9.46 6.64
N THR A 228 -8.04 -10.08 5.64
CA THR A 228 -7.41 -10.49 4.38
C THR A 228 -8.18 -10.02 3.16
N GLY A 229 -9.45 -9.64 3.35
CA GLY A 229 -10.30 -9.07 2.30
C GLY A 229 -10.19 -7.55 2.22
N LYS A 230 -11.30 -6.91 1.86
CA LYS A 230 -11.40 -5.46 1.65
C LYS A 230 -12.29 -4.82 2.71
N ILE A 231 -11.81 -3.73 3.31
CA ILE A 231 -12.60 -2.84 4.14
C ILE A 231 -12.54 -1.43 3.57
N GLN A 232 -13.70 -0.83 3.32
CA GLN A 232 -13.84 0.51 2.77
C GLN A 232 -14.76 1.37 3.64
N ALA A 233 -14.28 2.56 4.00
CA ALA A 233 -15.05 3.60 4.68
C ALA A 233 -14.58 4.98 4.20
N ALA A 234 -14.85 5.33 2.94
CA ALA A 234 -14.37 6.60 2.38
C ALA A 234 -14.89 7.80 3.19
N GLY A 235 -13.99 8.69 3.64
CA GLY A 235 -14.31 9.80 4.55
C GLY A 235 -14.74 9.37 5.95
N GLY A 236 -14.62 8.08 6.29
CA GLY A 236 -15.03 7.47 7.54
C GLY A 236 -13.84 6.93 8.35
N LYS A 237 -14.12 5.96 9.22
CA LYS A 237 -13.12 5.33 10.10
C LYS A 237 -13.08 3.82 9.95
N ILE A 238 -11.89 3.25 9.95
CA ILE A 238 -11.66 1.80 10.06
C ILE A 238 -10.86 1.54 11.33
N ALA A 239 -11.35 0.63 12.17
CA ALA A 239 -10.64 0.18 13.34
C ALA A 239 -10.51 -1.35 13.38
N MET A 240 -9.33 -1.82 13.75
CA MET A 240 -9.04 -3.20 14.11
C MET A 240 -8.44 -3.17 15.49
N THR A 241 -9.17 -3.63 16.50
CA THR A 241 -8.72 -3.52 17.90
C THR A 241 -8.84 -4.83 18.65
N THR A 242 -8.02 -5.01 19.69
CA THR A 242 -8.22 -6.04 20.71
C THR A 242 -8.26 -5.38 22.07
N ALA A 243 -9.08 -5.88 22.98
CA ALA A 243 -9.19 -5.35 24.34
C ALA A 243 -7.89 -5.53 25.14
N ALA A 244 -7.67 -4.65 26.12
CA ALA A 244 -6.58 -4.81 27.10
C ALA A 244 -7.00 -5.83 28.18
N GLY A 245 -6.17 -6.86 28.39
CA GLY A 245 -6.37 -7.84 29.46
C GLY A 245 -5.81 -7.42 30.80
N SER A 246 -6.44 -7.88 31.89
CA SER A 246 -5.93 -7.75 33.27
C SER A 246 -4.72 -8.68 33.57
N LYS A 247 -4.48 -9.69 32.71
CA LYS A 247 -3.42 -10.71 32.77
C LYS A 247 -2.79 -10.89 31.38
N ILE A 248 -1.78 -11.78 31.26
CA ILE A 248 -1.14 -12.17 29.99
C ILE A 248 -2.20 -12.73 29.02
N ILE A 249 -2.84 -11.85 28.26
CA ILE A 249 -3.65 -12.19 27.10
C ILE A 249 -2.76 -12.00 25.89
N ASP A 250 -2.65 -13.04 25.06
CA ASP A 250 -1.99 -12.93 23.77
C ASP A 250 -2.98 -12.31 22.78
N SER A 251 -2.74 -11.07 22.40
CA SER A 251 -3.53 -10.36 21.40
C SER A 251 -2.81 -10.38 20.06
N LEU A 252 -3.47 -10.81 19.00
CA LEU A 252 -2.92 -10.82 17.65
C LEU A 252 -3.83 -10.09 16.68
N ILE A 253 -3.28 -9.08 16.01
CA ILE A 253 -3.92 -8.44 14.85
C ILE A 253 -3.10 -8.70 13.60
N VAL A 254 -3.75 -9.23 12.56
CA VAL A 254 -3.16 -9.41 11.23
C VAL A 254 -3.94 -8.59 10.22
N ALA A 255 -3.34 -7.51 9.73
CA ALA A 255 -3.91 -6.66 8.69
C ALA A 255 -3.26 -6.99 7.35
N LYS A 256 -3.99 -7.67 6.47
CA LYS A 256 -3.66 -7.91 5.06
C LYS A 256 -4.77 -7.34 4.16
N GLY A 257 -4.64 -7.51 2.86
CA GLY A 257 -5.65 -7.05 1.90
C GLY A 257 -5.69 -5.52 1.84
N GLU A 258 -6.90 -4.97 1.80
CA GLU A 258 -7.13 -3.53 1.59
C GLU A 258 -7.87 -2.89 2.77
N LEU A 259 -7.35 -1.77 3.26
CA LEU A 259 -8.00 -0.89 4.23
C LEU A 259 -8.07 0.52 3.64
N LYS A 260 -9.26 0.97 3.24
CA LYS A 260 -9.45 2.17 2.42
C LYS A 260 -10.40 3.16 3.09
N ALA A 261 -9.88 4.30 3.54
CA ALA A 261 -10.65 5.43 4.04
C ALA A 261 -10.17 6.76 3.40
N PRO A 262 -10.13 6.87 2.06
CA PRO A 262 -9.70 8.10 1.39
C PRO A 262 -10.66 9.27 1.69
N ALA A 263 -10.19 10.50 1.48
CA ALA A 263 -11.02 11.70 1.70
C ALA A 263 -12.21 11.76 0.74
N VAL A 264 -13.37 12.19 1.26
CA VAL A 264 -14.56 12.52 0.45
C VAL A 264 -14.75 14.03 0.37
N THR A 265 -14.54 14.75 1.47
CA THR A 265 -14.72 16.21 1.57
C THR A 265 -13.37 16.92 1.70
N THR A 266 -12.97 17.31 2.91
CA THR A 266 -11.77 18.12 3.17
C THR A 266 -10.67 17.29 3.84
N GLU A 267 -11.03 16.38 4.73
CA GLU A 267 -10.06 15.56 5.47
C GLU A 267 -10.18 14.09 5.07
N GLY A 268 -9.02 13.41 5.05
CA GLY A 268 -8.97 11.96 4.89
C GLY A 268 -9.55 11.23 6.09
N GLY A 269 -9.88 9.95 5.89
CA GLY A 269 -10.37 9.10 6.96
C GLY A 269 -9.29 8.67 7.96
N GLU A 270 -9.70 7.91 8.96
CA GLU A 270 -8.82 7.38 10.01
C GLU A 270 -8.76 5.85 9.93
N ILE A 271 -7.55 5.29 10.03
CA ILE A 271 -7.33 3.85 10.17
C ILE A 271 -6.53 3.59 11.45
N LEU A 272 -7.16 2.90 12.40
CA LEU A 272 -6.56 2.49 13.67
C LEU A 272 -6.39 0.96 13.71
N ILE A 273 -5.16 0.50 13.86
CA ILE A 273 -4.82 -0.90 14.13
C ILE A 273 -4.18 -0.94 15.51
N HIS A 274 -4.91 -1.41 16.51
CA HIS A 274 -4.47 -1.35 17.90
C HIS A 274 -4.66 -2.68 18.62
N ALA A 275 -3.57 -3.41 18.81
CA ALA A 275 -3.57 -4.54 19.72
C ALA A 275 -3.21 -4.04 21.12
N ALA A 276 -4.21 -3.83 21.97
CA ALA A 276 -3.96 -3.35 23.32
C ALA A 276 -3.07 -4.35 24.08
N GLY A 277 -1.91 -3.87 24.54
CA GLY A 277 -1.06 -4.57 25.52
C GLY A 277 -1.43 -4.12 26.94
N ALA A 278 -0.76 -4.68 27.95
CA ALA A 278 -0.80 -4.08 29.27
C ALA A 278 -0.04 -2.74 29.22
N ASN A 279 -0.70 -1.69 29.70
CA ASN A 279 -0.38 -0.26 29.68
C ASN A 279 1.08 0.18 29.44
N LYS A 280 1.24 1.42 28.92
CA LYS A 280 2.51 2.14 28.67
C LYS A 280 3.61 1.94 29.74
N THR A 281 3.24 1.80 31.02
CA THR A 281 4.17 1.64 32.15
C THR A 281 4.36 0.21 32.66
N ASP A 282 3.45 -0.72 32.33
CA ASP A 282 3.43 -2.10 32.83
C ASP A 282 3.11 -3.08 31.69
N LYS A 283 4.11 -3.40 30.85
CA LYS A 283 3.96 -4.30 29.69
C LYS A 283 3.93 -5.80 30.07
N ALA A 284 3.00 -6.19 30.94
CA ALA A 284 2.75 -7.58 31.33
C ALA A 284 1.71 -8.25 30.41
N GLY A 285 2.15 -9.17 29.55
CA GLY A 285 1.35 -9.66 28.42
C GLY A 285 2.07 -9.42 27.09
N GLY A 286 1.55 -9.95 25.98
CA GLY A 286 2.13 -9.74 24.66
C GLY A 286 1.06 -9.44 23.63
N SER A 287 1.05 -8.23 23.09
CA SER A 287 0.25 -7.90 21.92
C SER A 287 1.11 -7.83 20.65
N TYR A 288 0.63 -8.43 19.58
CA TYR A 288 1.34 -8.57 18.31
C TYR A 288 0.51 -7.98 17.17
N VAL A 289 1.12 -7.11 16.37
CA VAL A 289 0.51 -6.55 15.17
C VAL A 289 1.40 -6.86 13.96
N ALA A 290 0.84 -7.56 12.98
CA ALA A 290 1.48 -7.81 11.70
C ALA A 290 0.70 -7.15 10.56
N VAL A 291 1.37 -6.28 9.80
CA VAL A 291 0.77 -5.56 8.67
C VAL A 291 1.43 -5.96 7.36
N GLN A 292 0.62 -6.39 6.39
CA GLN A 292 1.00 -6.63 4.99
C GLN A 292 -0.19 -6.25 4.10
N ALA A 293 -0.53 -4.96 4.09
CA ALA A 293 -1.76 -4.44 3.49
C ALA A 293 -1.50 -3.20 2.61
N ASP A 294 -2.46 -2.89 1.75
CA ASP A 294 -2.57 -1.59 1.08
C ASP A 294 -3.56 -0.70 1.84
N ILE A 295 -3.00 0.25 2.59
CA ILE A 295 -3.71 1.16 3.49
C ILE A 295 -3.74 2.55 2.85
N ASP A 296 -4.94 3.09 2.62
CA ASP A 296 -5.12 4.39 1.95
C ASP A 296 -6.08 5.29 2.72
N VAL A 297 -5.57 6.41 3.22
CA VAL A 297 -6.31 7.53 3.81
C VAL A 297 -6.06 8.83 3.06
N SER A 298 -5.61 8.76 1.81
CA SER A 298 -5.19 9.95 1.05
C SER A 298 -6.36 10.86 0.65
N GLY A 299 -6.04 12.14 0.44
CA GLY A 299 -6.91 13.12 -0.17
C GLY A 299 -6.30 13.61 -1.48
N ARG A 300 -6.86 13.23 -2.63
CA ARG A 300 -6.21 13.45 -3.94
C ARG A 300 -6.79 14.62 -4.73
N MET A 301 -8.00 15.08 -4.39
CA MET A 301 -8.70 16.16 -5.08
C MET A 301 -8.37 17.53 -4.49
N ALA A 302 -8.58 18.59 -5.27
CA ALA A 302 -8.44 19.98 -4.81
C ALA A 302 -9.17 20.22 -3.48
N GLY A 303 -8.45 20.77 -2.49
CA GLY A 303 -8.99 21.00 -1.14
C GLY A 303 -8.93 19.81 -0.18
N GLN A 304 -8.55 18.62 -0.65
CA GLN A 304 -8.46 17.43 0.20
C GLN A 304 -7.09 17.28 0.87
N ARG A 305 -7.13 16.89 2.14
CA ARG A 305 -5.98 16.56 2.98
C ARG A 305 -5.87 15.04 3.16
N GLY A 306 -4.66 14.56 3.44
CA GLY A 306 -4.45 13.19 3.87
C GLY A 306 -4.96 12.95 5.30
N GLY A 307 -5.42 11.74 5.56
CA GLY A 307 -5.97 11.31 6.85
C GLY A 307 -4.91 10.76 7.82
N SER A 308 -5.33 9.89 8.73
CA SER A 308 -4.46 9.35 9.79
C SER A 308 -4.39 7.82 9.78
N ILE A 309 -3.18 7.28 9.98
CA ILE A 309 -2.92 5.87 10.17
C ILE A 309 -2.20 5.68 11.50
N LYS A 310 -2.73 4.82 12.37
CA LYS A 310 -2.11 4.46 13.65
C LYS A 310 -1.97 2.95 13.75
N VAL A 311 -0.76 2.46 14.01
CA VAL A 311 -0.45 1.05 14.24
C VAL A 311 0.22 0.91 15.60
N LEU A 312 -0.46 0.27 16.54
CA LEU A 312 -0.09 0.27 17.96
C LEU A 312 -0.19 -1.15 18.55
N GLY A 313 0.78 -1.52 19.37
CA GLY A 313 0.89 -2.81 20.06
C GLY A 313 2.29 -2.99 20.63
N ASP A 314 2.53 -4.04 21.41
CA ASP A 314 3.84 -4.29 22.03
C ASP A 314 4.89 -4.71 20.99
N GLU A 315 4.54 -5.65 20.12
CA GLU A 315 5.42 -6.20 19.10
C GLU A 315 4.82 -5.89 17.73
N ILE A 316 5.45 -5.01 16.97
CA ILE A 316 4.95 -4.56 15.67
C ILE A 316 5.88 -5.01 14.55
N ALA A 317 5.29 -5.65 13.53
CA ALA A 317 5.96 -6.00 12.29
C ALA A 317 5.21 -5.41 11.10
N ILE A 318 5.83 -4.42 10.44
CA ILE A 318 5.38 -3.92 9.15
C ILE A 318 6.15 -4.68 8.07
N LEU A 319 5.46 -5.62 7.41
CA LEU A 319 6.07 -6.59 6.49
C LEU A 319 6.18 -6.05 5.07
N ASP A 320 7.10 -6.64 4.30
CA ASP A 320 7.31 -6.33 2.89
C ASP A 320 6.03 -6.42 2.06
N GLY A 321 5.87 -5.48 1.13
CA GLY A 321 4.66 -5.31 0.33
C GLY A 321 3.65 -4.34 0.95
N THR A 322 3.82 -3.92 2.20
CA THR A 322 2.95 -2.91 2.83
C THR A 322 3.08 -1.55 2.14
N ARG A 323 1.93 -0.94 1.85
CA ARG A 323 1.82 0.44 1.42
C ARG A 323 0.88 1.19 2.37
N MET A 324 1.33 2.33 2.87
CA MET A 324 0.51 3.26 3.64
C MET A 324 0.51 4.61 2.92
N ASN A 325 -0.65 5.09 2.49
CA ASN A 325 -0.78 6.35 1.78
C ASN A 325 -1.71 7.30 2.54
N ALA A 326 -1.11 8.35 3.08
CA ALA A 326 -1.74 9.49 3.71
C ALA A 326 -1.38 10.79 2.98
N SER A 327 -1.05 10.77 1.69
CA SER A 327 -0.79 12.01 0.93
C SER A 327 -2.04 12.87 0.82
N GLY A 328 -1.86 14.19 0.72
CA GLY A 328 -2.96 15.14 0.50
C GLY A 328 -2.66 16.13 -0.60
N HIS A 329 -3.70 16.63 -1.26
CA HIS A 329 -3.59 17.56 -2.37
C HIS A 329 -3.39 19.01 -1.91
N SER A 330 -4.22 19.47 -0.98
CA SER A 330 -4.19 20.85 -0.46
C SER A 330 -4.19 20.86 1.06
N GLY A 331 -3.45 21.79 1.64
CA GLY A 331 -3.46 22.09 3.07
C GLY A 331 -2.77 23.41 3.36
N LEU A 332 -2.47 23.65 4.64
CA LEU A 332 -1.75 24.81 5.11
C LEU A 332 -0.25 24.66 4.87
N ALA A 333 0.41 25.77 4.53
CA ALA A 333 1.87 25.89 4.53
C ALA A 333 2.35 26.48 5.87
N ASN A 334 3.59 26.20 6.26
CA ASN A 334 4.20 26.68 7.51
C ASN A 334 3.51 26.19 8.80
N THR A 335 2.90 25.01 8.76
CA THR A 335 2.23 24.32 9.88
C THR A 335 3.16 24.03 11.07
N THR A 336 4.47 24.15 10.89
CA THR A 336 5.50 23.97 11.92
C THR A 336 6.15 25.28 12.40
N LYS A 337 5.79 26.43 11.81
CA LYS A 337 6.52 27.68 12.04
C LYS A 337 6.20 28.28 13.42
N GLY A 338 7.17 28.18 14.33
CA GLY A 338 7.06 28.69 15.70
C GLY A 338 6.54 27.67 16.73
N LEU A 339 6.25 26.44 16.29
CA LEU A 339 5.98 25.29 17.13
C LEU A 339 7.26 24.46 17.31
N GLU A 340 7.34 23.67 18.39
CA GLU A 340 8.36 22.63 18.45
C GLU A 340 8.19 21.70 17.25
N VAL A 341 9.31 21.20 16.71
CA VAL A 341 9.34 20.25 15.57
C VAL A 341 8.45 19.01 15.82
N SER A 342 8.15 18.76 17.11
CA SER A 342 7.29 17.73 17.68
C SER A 342 5.79 17.87 17.43
N ALA A 343 5.29 19.07 17.18
CA ALA A 343 3.85 19.34 17.18
C ALA A 343 3.13 18.66 16.00
N HIS A 344 1.92 18.18 16.27
CA HIS A 344 1.00 17.73 15.22
C HIS A 344 0.88 18.83 14.15
N ARG A 345 1.12 18.49 12.88
CA ARG A 345 1.04 19.43 11.76
C ARG A 345 -0.43 19.68 11.38
N GLU A 346 -1.16 20.33 12.28
CA GLU A 346 -2.57 20.65 12.04
C GLU A 346 -2.73 21.43 10.74
N GLY A 347 -3.68 21.00 9.91
CA GLY A 347 -3.93 21.62 8.61
C GLY A 347 -2.97 21.25 7.48
N SER A 348 -1.89 20.49 7.69
CA SER A 348 -0.98 20.09 6.59
C SER A 348 -1.71 19.33 5.48
N ALA A 349 -1.20 19.41 4.25
CA ALA A 349 -1.77 18.67 3.13
C ALA A 349 -1.56 17.17 3.35
N GLY A 350 -0.30 16.75 3.54
CA GLY A 350 0.00 15.38 3.92
C GLY A 350 -0.53 15.03 5.31
N GLY A 351 -1.01 13.81 5.46
CA GLY A 351 -1.59 13.25 6.68
C GLY A 351 -0.56 12.69 7.66
N SER A 352 -1.02 11.88 8.60
CA SER A 352 -0.19 11.33 9.69
C SER A 352 -0.08 9.81 9.65
N ILE A 353 1.11 9.29 9.90
CA ILE A 353 1.38 7.86 10.03
C ILE A 353 2.15 7.64 11.34
N LEU A 354 1.54 6.98 12.31
CA LEU A 354 2.13 6.71 13.62
C LEU A 354 2.23 5.20 13.84
N ILE A 355 3.45 4.71 14.04
CA ILE A 355 3.73 3.29 14.20
C ILE A 355 4.52 3.10 15.49
N GLY A 356 3.90 2.39 16.44
CA GLY A 356 4.49 2.06 17.73
C GLY A 356 4.56 3.19 18.74
N GLY A 357 4.11 4.41 18.44
CA GLY A 357 4.01 5.48 19.43
C GLY A 357 3.81 6.85 18.81
N ASP A 358 3.74 7.86 19.68
CA ASP A 358 3.80 9.28 19.29
C ASP A 358 5.24 9.79 19.40
N TYR A 359 5.44 11.08 19.13
CA TYR A 359 6.73 11.72 19.13
C TYR A 359 7.45 11.54 20.46
N LEU A 360 8.73 11.12 20.39
CA LEU A 360 9.55 10.78 21.54
C LEU A 360 8.91 9.79 22.52
N GLY A 361 7.91 9.02 22.08
CA GLY A 361 7.12 8.15 22.96
C GLY A 361 6.38 8.91 24.07
N GLN A 362 6.13 10.21 23.92
CA GLN A 362 5.46 11.06 24.92
C GLN A 362 3.92 10.91 24.84
N GLY A 363 3.20 11.57 25.76
CA GLY A 363 1.73 11.59 25.80
C GLY A 363 1.09 10.30 26.33
N ASP A 364 -0.19 10.07 26.02
CA ASP A 364 -0.96 8.91 26.47
C ASP A 364 -1.02 7.76 25.44
N THR A 365 -0.50 7.99 24.23
CA THR A 365 -0.45 6.97 23.17
C THR A 365 0.38 5.77 23.64
N PRO A 366 -0.15 4.54 23.54
CA PRO A 366 0.60 3.31 23.83
C PRO A 366 1.88 3.20 22.99
N THR A 367 2.96 2.74 23.61
CA THR A 367 4.27 2.60 22.97
C THR A 367 4.64 1.12 22.72
N ALA A 368 5.21 0.83 21.57
CA ALA A 368 5.71 -0.49 21.24
C ALA A 368 6.92 -0.86 22.11
N ARG A 369 7.05 -2.15 22.43
CA ARG A 369 8.28 -2.72 22.98
C ARG A 369 9.31 -2.89 21.88
N ASN A 370 8.95 -3.50 20.76
CA ASN A 370 9.83 -3.58 19.60
C ASN A 370 9.08 -3.30 18.30
N LEU A 371 9.80 -2.74 17.34
CA LEU A 371 9.28 -2.37 16.03
C LEU A 371 10.22 -2.87 14.93
N SER A 372 9.67 -3.60 13.97
CA SER A 372 10.37 -3.97 12.74
C SER A 372 9.61 -3.49 11.51
N VAL A 373 10.34 -2.89 10.57
CA VAL A 373 9.82 -2.38 9.30
C VAL A 373 10.66 -2.95 8.16
N GLY A 374 10.01 -3.71 7.28
CA GLY A 374 10.63 -4.38 6.13
C GLY A 374 11.17 -3.43 5.06
N THR A 375 12.11 -3.92 4.24
CA THR A 375 12.81 -3.14 3.21
C THR A 375 11.87 -2.67 2.10
N PHE A 376 10.87 -3.48 1.75
CA PHE A 376 9.93 -3.20 0.66
C PHE A 376 8.61 -2.64 1.17
N THR A 377 8.70 -1.71 2.12
CA THR A 377 7.55 -0.98 2.68
C THR A 377 7.58 0.47 2.19
N LEU A 378 6.39 1.01 1.91
CA LEU A 378 6.21 2.36 1.34
C LEU A 378 5.25 3.17 2.21
N PHE A 379 5.71 4.31 2.70
CA PHE A 379 4.92 5.27 3.47
C PHE A 379 4.87 6.59 2.72
N TYR A 380 3.67 7.04 2.36
CA TYR A 380 3.45 8.31 1.66
C TYR A 380 2.63 9.23 2.53
N ASN A 381 3.10 10.46 2.70
CA ASN A 381 2.34 11.57 3.26
C ASN A 381 2.79 12.87 2.58
N ASP A 382 2.94 12.80 1.26
CA ASP A 382 3.30 13.92 0.40
C ASP A 382 2.21 15.00 0.42
N SER A 383 2.63 16.24 0.17
CA SER A 383 1.77 17.31 -0.35
C SER A 383 1.83 17.30 -1.88
N LEU A 384 0.69 17.11 -2.54
CA LEU A 384 0.64 16.90 -3.99
C LEU A 384 0.51 18.21 -4.78
N ALA A 385 0.00 19.30 -4.18
CA ALA A 385 -0.20 20.57 -4.89
C ALA A 385 -0.01 21.83 -4.03
N GLN A 386 -0.60 21.89 -2.84
CA GLN A 386 -0.51 23.06 -1.96
C GLN A 386 -0.35 22.65 -0.49
N GLY A 387 0.56 23.31 0.23
CA GLY A 387 0.73 23.15 1.67
C GLY A 387 1.84 22.16 2.06
N ASP A 388 2.06 22.01 3.36
CA ASP A 388 3.13 21.16 3.87
C ASP A 388 2.83 19.67 3.72
N ALA A 389 3.90 18.88 3.55
CA ALA A 389 3.81 17.44 3.68
C ALA A 389 3.62 17.01 5.16
N GLY A 390 3.25 15.75 5.32
CA GLY A 390 2.74 15.20 6.56
C GLY A 390 3.79 14.79 7.59
N ARG A 391 3.36 13.97 8.55
CA ARG A 391 4.15 13.50 9.69
C ARG A 391 4.19 11.97 9.74
N THR A 392 5.37 11.39 9.91
CA THR A 392 5.56 9.94 10.12
C THR A 392 6.37 9.70 11.39
N ILE A 393 5.93 8.78 12.25
CA ILE A 393 6.68 8.38 13.44
C ILE A 393 6.79 6.86 13.51
N PHE A 394 8.00 6.40 13.76
CA PHE A 394 8.33 5.03 14.14
C PHE A 394 8.96 5.07 15.52
N TRP A 395 8.28 4.48 16.52
CA TRP A 395 8.73 4.48 17.90
C TRP A 395 8.70 3.08 18.51
N SER A 396 9.70 2.79 19.34
CA SER A 396 9.63 1.72 20.34
C SER A 396 10.45 2.06 21.58
N ASP A 397 10.04 1.53 22.74
CA ASP A 397 10.76 1.63 24.01
C ASP A 397 11.95 0.64 24.07
N GLY A 398 12.04 -0.27 23.10
CA GLY A 398 13.11 -1.25 22.98
C GLY A 398 13.85 -1.07 21.66
N ASP A 399 13.74 -2.07 20.80
CA ASP A 399 14.47 -2.13 19.54
C ASP A 399 13.60 -1.68 18.36
N THR A 400 14.08 -0.70 17.59
CA THR A 400 13.51 -0.33 16.30
C THR A 400 14.46 -0.74 15.17
N ASP A 401 14.01 -1.67 14.32
CA ASP A 401 14.67 -2.07 13.07
C ASP A 401 13.91 -1.52 11.86
N PHE A 402 14.33 -0.36 11.37
CA PHE A 402 13.68 0.37 10.30
C PHE A 402 14.42 0.22 8.97
N ARG A 403 13.82 -0.46 7.99
CA ARG A 403 14.33 -0.59 6.61
C ARG A 403 13.42 0.01 5.53
N GLY A 404 12.31 0.63 5.93
CA GLY A 404 11.28 1.10 5.00
C GLY A 404 11.63 2.35 4.20
N ASN A 405 10.73 2.75 3.30
CA ASN A 405 10.89 3.94 2.46
C ASN A 405 9.76 4.94 2.75
N VAL A 406 10.12 6.14 3.18
CA VAL A 406 9.17 7.19 3.55
C VAL A 406 9.29 8.37 2.59
N TYR A 407 8.15 8.82 2.08
CA TYR A 407 8.03 9.96 1.18
C TYR A 407 7.08 10.97 1.81
N ALA A 408 7.65 12.07 2.30
CA ALA A 408 6.95 13.20 2.87
C ALA A 408 7.37 14.48 2.13
N ARG A 409 7.17 14.49 0.81
CA ARG A 409 7.65 15.54 -0.07
C ARG A 409 6.61 16.62 -0.24
N ALA A 410 7.04 17.87 -0.40
CA ALA A 410 6.18 18.94 -0.89
C ALA A 410 6.39 19.11 -2.40
N LEU A 411 5.51 18.48 -3.19
CA LEU A 411 5.55 18.46 -4.65
C LEU A 411 4.89 19.70 -5.29
N GLY A 412 4.21 20.48 -4.46
CA GLY A 412 3.41 21.63 -4.83
C GLY A 412 4.19 22.94 -5.06
N TYR A 413 3.43 24.01 -5.30
CA TYR A 413 3.99 25.35 -5.54
C TYR A 413 4.42 26.06 -4.25
N ASP A 414 3.87 25.64 -3.10
CA ASP A 414 4.22 26.09 -1.76
C ASP A 414 4.33 24.88 -0.80
N GLY A 415 4.90 25.10 0.38
CA GLY A 415 4.96 24.10 1.44
C GLY A 415 6.35 23.51 1.70
N THR A 416 6.50 23.02 2.92
CA THR A 416 7.72 22.40 3.43
C THR A 416 7.62 20.88 3.37
N GLY A 417 8.77 20.23 3.21
CA GLY A 417 8.86 18.79 3.40
C GLY A 417 8.38 18.38 4.80
N GLY A 418 8.02 17.11 4.91
CA GLY A 418 7.35 16.56 6.09
C GLY A 418 8.27 16.38 7.29
N PHE A 419 7.71 15.80 8.34
CA PHE A 419 8.48 15.36 9.50
C PHE A 419 8.51 13.85 9.54
N VAL A 420 9.69 13.27 9.75
CA VAL A 420 9.84 11.84 10.01
C VAL A 420 10.64 11.65 11.29
N GLU A 421 10.20 10.76 12.16
CA GLU A 421 10.96 10.27 13.30
C GLU A 421 11.14 8.76 13.18
N THR A 422 12.35 8.28 13.42
CA THR A 422 12.60 6.86 13.72
C THR A 422 13.45 6.75 14.98
N SER A 423 12.87 6.15 16.02
CA SER A 423 13.45 6.10 17.36
C SER A 423 13.31 4.72 17.96
N GLY A 424 14.30 4.32 18.75
CA GLY A 424 14.30 3.09 19.53
C GLY A 424 15.05 3.36 20.83
N HIS A 425 14.33 3.32 21.95
CA HIS A 425 14.88 3.78 23.23
C HIS A 425 16.05 2.93 23.74
N ASN A 426 16.12 1.63 23.37
CA ASN A 426 17.28 0.77 23.66
C ASN A 426 18.23 0.64 22.47
N ASN A 427 17.69 0.40 21.28
CA ASN A 427 18.49 0.25 20.06
C ASN A 427 17.72 0.76 18.84
N LEU A 428 18.42 1.50 18.00
CA LEU A 428 17.91 1.98 16.71
C LEU A 428 18.81 1.48 15.60
N ASN A 429 18.23 0.65 14.72
CA ASN A 429 18.81 0.23 13.47
C ASN A 429 17.99 0.87 12.33
N ALA A 430 18.43 2.04 11.84
CA ALA A 430 17.78 2.76 10.75
C ALA A 430 18.59 2.59 9.44
N GLN A 431 18.11 1.71 8.55
CA GLN A 431 18.67 1.44 7.21
C GLN A 431 17.73 1.90 6.08
N GLY A 432 16.54 2.38 6.44
CA GLY A 432 15.53 2.81 5.48
C GLY A 432 15.88 4.10 4.76
N PHE A 433 15.06 4.45 3.79
CA PHE A 433 15.18 5.65 2.98
C PHE A 433 14.08 6.66 3.34
N VAL A 434 14.44 7.94 3.39
CA VAL A 434 13.51 9.03 3.74
C VAL A 434 13.71 10.21 2.79
N ASP A 435 12.66 10.57 2.05
CA ASP A 435 12.63 11.73 1.17
C ASP A 435 11.67 12.80 1.72
N LEU A 436 12.25 13.94 2.08
CA LEU A 436 11.57 15.11 2.63
C LEU A 436 11.76 16.34 1.74
N SER A 437 12.06 16.14 0.46
CA SER A 437 12.29 17.23 -0.48
C SER A 437 11.08 18.15 -0.60
N SER A 438 11.35 19.42 -0.94
CA SER A 438 10.34 20.38 -1.34
C SER A 438 10.79 21.05 -2.63
N VAL A 439 9.86 21.27 -3.56
CA VAL A 439 10.15 21.93 -4.84
C VAL A 439 10.40 23.42 -4.65
N ASN A 440 9.58 24.10 -3.83
CA ASN A 440 9.56 25.55 -3.69
C ASN A 440 9.65 26.05 -2.23
N GLY A 441 9.73 25.14 -1.26
CA GLY A 441 9.85 25.46 0.16
C GLY A 441 11.03 24.78 0.83
N GLU A 442 11.03 24.79 2.16
CA GLU A 442 12.11 24.18 2.94
C GLU A 442 12.02 22.65 2.92
N LYS A 443 13.18 21.99 2.91
CA LYS A 443 13.26 20.55 3.13
C LYS A 443 12.73 20.22 4.53
N GLY A 444 12.07 19.07 4.65
CA GLY A 444 11.55 18.58 5.92
C GLY A 444 12.63 18.10 6.89
N THR A 445 12.20 17.61 8.05
CA THR A 445 13.08 17.16 9.12
C THR A 445 13.01 15.66 9.30
N TYR A 446 14.18 15.01 9.33
CA TYR A 446 14.32 13.62 9.76
C TYR A 446 14.98 13.58 11.15
N PHE A 447 14.25 13.05 12.12
CA PHE A 447 14.65 12.94 13.51
C PHE A 447 15.03 11.50 13.87
N LEU A 448 16.20 11.36 14.50
CA LEU A 448 16.76 10.10 14.96
C LEU A 448 17.11 10.25 16.44
N ASP A 449 16.51 9.42 17.30
CA ASP A 449 16.80 9.40 18.74
C ASP A 449 17.29 8.03 19.21
N PRO A 450 18.57 7.69 18.95
CA PRO A 450 19.18 6.49 19.51
C PRO A 450 19.78 6.75 20.90
N THR A 451 19.79 5.72 21.77
CA THR A 451 20.55 5.75 23.04
C THR A 451 22.04 5.98 22.83
N ASN A 452 22.59 5.36 21.77
CA ASN A 452 23.98 5.46 21.35
C ASN A 452 24.05 5.61 19.83
N ILE A 453 24.84 6.56 19.33
CA ILE A 453 25.14 6.67 17.89
C ILE A 453 26.43 5.91 17.62
N SER A 454 26.35 4.79 16.89
CA SER A 454 27.52 4.08 16.36
C SER A 454 27.61 4.28 14.85
N ILE A 455 28.66 4.95 14.39
CA ILE A 455 28.90 5.27 12.98
C ILE A 455 29.93 4.28 12.43
N PHE A 456 29.60 3.54 11.37
CA PHE A 456 30.50 2.55 10.77
C PHE A 456 30.83 2.92 9.31
N GLY A 457 32.13 2.98 9.00
CA GLY A 457 32.65 3.11 7.63
C GLY A 457 33.28 1.79 7.17
N ASN A 458 33.30 1.56 5.85
CA ASN A 458 33.96 0.39 5.28
C ASN A 458 35.48 0.59 5.27
N VAL A 459 36.08 0.47 6.45
CA VAL A 459 37.50 0.19 6.62
C VAL A 459 37.57 -1.05 7.48
N ALA A 460 38.07 -2.14 6.93
CA ALA A 460 38.64 -3.18 7.75
C ALA A 460 40.10 -2.79 8.00
N PRO A 461 40.50 -2.35 9.20
CA PRO A 461 41.86 -2.60 9.59
C PRO A 461 41.92 -4.03 10.12
N ASN A 462 42.98 -4.75 9.76
CA ASN A 462 43.43 -5.85 10.60
C ASN A 462 43.76 -5.25 11.97
N TYR A 463 42.95 -5.56 12.99
CA TYR A 463 43.29 -5.20 14.36
C TYR A 463 44.23 -6.27 14.90
N THR A 464 45.52 -5.94 15.00
CA THR A 464 46.37 -6.56 16.01
C THR A 464 46.23 -5.74 17.28
N SER A 465 45.78 -6.36 18.36
CA SER A 465 45.99 -5.84 19.71
C SER A 465 47.50 -5.60 19.92
N THR A 466 47.88 -4.60 20.70
CA THR A 466 49.28 -4.37 21.11
C THR A 466 49.88 -5.51 21.95
N ASP A 467 49.08 -6.52 22.34
CA ASP A 467 49.55 -7.78 22.95
C ASP A 467 49.60 -8.99 22.00
N GLY A 468 49.22 -8.81 20.72
CA GLY A 468 49.20 -9.88 19.72
C GLY A 468 47.95 -10.76 19.69
N SER A 469 46.89 -10.45 20.45
CA SER A 469 45.61 -11.17 20.35
C SER A 469 44.73 -10.71 19.19
N THR A 470 43.96 -11.64 18.61
CA THR A 470 43.03 -11.41 17.50
C THR A 470 41.67 -10.94 18.04
N ILE A 471 41.18 -9.77 17.60
CA ILE A 471 39.82 -9.30 17.89
C ILE A 471 38.94 -9.53 16.67
N THR A 472 37.86 -10.29 16.82
CA THR A 472 36.87 -10.54 15.76
C THR A 472 35.61 -9.75 16.05
N LEU A 473 35.26 -8.79 15.20
CA LEU A 473 33.99 -8.07 15.23
C LEU A 473 33.17 -8.46 14.00
N ASN A 474 31.96 -9.00 14.22
CA ASN A 474 30.98 -9.33 13.18
C ASN A 474 30.15 -8.07 12.82
N GLY A 475 30.05 -7.72 11.52
CA GLY A 475 29.44 -6.49 10.97
C GLY A 475 27.89 -6.43 11.01
N THR A 476 27.15 -5.41 10.50
CA THR A 476 27.39 -4.21 9.67
C THR A 476 26.12 -3.31 9.74
N LEU A 477 26.20 -1.97 9.54
CA LEU A 477 25.06 -1.12 9.14
C LEU A 477 25.47 0.05 8.21
N LYS A 478 24.58 0.44 7.28
CA LYS A 478 24.76 1.52 6.28
C LYS A 478 23.72 2.63 6.51
N SER A 479 24.14 3.89 6.56
CA SER A 479 23.26 5.07 6.45
C SER A 479 23.59 5.82 5.15
N TRP A 480 22.56 6.24 4.41
CA TRP A 480 22.70 6.95 3.14
C TRP A 480 22.49 8.45 3.38
N PHE A 481 23.54 9.24 3.21
CA PHE A 481 23.43 10.69 3.05
C PHE A 481 23.78 11.01 1.60
N ASP A 482 22.88 11.69 0.89
CA ASP A 482 23.14 12.11 -0.48
C ASP A 482 24.25 13.16 -0.48
N ALA A 483 25.37 12.85 -1.12
CA ALA A 483 26.55 13.71 -1.18
C ALA A 483 26.35 14.97 -2.05
N SER A 484 25.21 15.08 -2.76
CA SER A 484 24.86 16.22 -3.62
C SER A 484 23.96 17.27 -2.95
N ASP A 485 23.47 17.00 -1.73
CA ASP A 485 22.55 17.89 -1.04
C ASP A 485 23.29 18.94 -0.20
N THR A 486 23.37 20.17 -0.72
CA THR A 486 23.96 21.31 0.00
C THR A 486 23.01 21.95 1.03
N ALA A 487 21.78 21.45 1.19
CA ALA A 487 20.82 21.95 2.17
C ALA A 487 20.90 21.13 3.47
N SER A 488 21.24 21.84 4.55
CA SER A 488 21.47 21.34 5.91
C SER A 488 20.47 20.29 6.39
N VAL A 489 20.91 19.03 6.54
CA VAL A 489 20.24 18.08 7.44
C VAL A 489 20.57 18.52 8.87
N ASN A 490 19.59 19.08 9.58
CA ASN A 490 19.72 19.35 11.01
C ASN A 490 19.44 18.06 11.80
N LEU A 491 20.50 17.33 12.16
CA LEU A 491 20.42 16.28 13.18
C LEU A 491 20.33 16.95 14.55
N THR A 492 19.13 16.96 15.14
CA THR A 492 18.92 17.45 16.51
C THR A 492 18.95 16.26 17.47
N TYR A 493 19.86 16.28 18.45
CA TYR A 493 19.97 15.26 19.49
C TYR A 493 19.34 15.76 20.80
N VAL A 494 18.48 14.98 21.44
CA VAL A 494 17.88 15.31 22.75
C VAL A 494 18.23 14.21 23.74
N ALA A 495 19.12 14.49 24.68
CA ALA A 495 19.41 13.56 25.78
C ALA A 495 18.27 13.57 26.82
N MET A 496 17.62 12.43 27.06
CA MET A 496 16.71 12.25 28.18
C MET A 496 17.47 11.95 29.49
N GLY A 497 17.41 12.89 30.45
CA GLY A 497 17.40 12.58 31.89
C GLY A 497 18.74 12.50 32.64
N SER A 498 19.24 13.65 33.14
CA SER A 498 19.84 13.80 34.49
C SER A 498 20.04 15.29 34.81
N THR A 499 19.37 15.78 35.86
CA THR A 499 19.59 17.11 36.42
C THR A 499 20.88 17.14 37.24
N SER A 500 21.88 17.86 36.74
CA SER A 500 22.90 18.48 37.58
C SER A 500 23.00 19.95 37.19
N SER A 501 22.66 20.83 38.12
CA SER A 501 22.75 22.29 38.01
C SER A 501 24.12 22.74 37.51
N GLY A 502 24.17 23.48 36.40
CA GLY A 502 25.36 24.14 35.88
C GLY A 502 24.97 25.14 34.80
N THR A 503 25.38 26.39 34.99
CA THR A 503 25.07 27.57 34.17
C THR A 503 25.33 27.35 32.68
N SER A 504 24.44 27.93 31.86
CA SER A 504 24.46 28.00 30.39
C SER A 504 25.84 27.99 29.73
N GLY A 505 26.00 27.09 28.75
CA GLY A 505 26.92 27.24 27.63
C GLY A 505 28.29 26.59 27.81
N THR A 506 28.44 25.35 27.36
CA THR A 506 29.62 24.84 26.60
C THR A 506 29.52 23.33 26.38
N LYS A 507 29.24 22.88 25.14
CA LYS A 507 29.65 21.56 24.64
C LYS A 507 30.02 21.69 23.16
N THR A 508 31.27 21.39 22.83
CA THR A 508 31.91 21.53 21.51
C THR A 508 32.08 20.14 20.88
N ILE A 509 31.91 20.01 19.56
CA ILE A 509 32.36 18.86 18.76
C ILE A 509 33.57 19.32 17.94
N THR A 510 34.67 18.56 17.97
CA THR A 510 35.90 18.84 17.20
C THR A 510 36.00 17.86 16.03
N VAL A 511 36.29 18.38 14.83
CA VAL A 511 36.66 17.60 13.64
C VAL A 511 38.09 17.99 13.26
N SER A 512 39.01 17.04 13.17
CA SER A 512 40.36 17.29 12.66
C SER A 512 40.42 17.13 11.14
N ALA A 513 40.97 18.15 10.48
CA ALA A 513 41.32 18.20 9.06
C ALA A 513 42.29 17.04 8.67
N ASN A 514 42.56 16.68 7.40
CA ASN A 514 42.21 17.15 6.06
C ASN A 514 41.50 15.98 5.38
N THR A 515 40.36 16.16 4.73
CA THR A 515 40.24 16.80 3.41
C THR A 515 38.76 17.08 3.19
N GLY A 516 38.45 18.34 2.86
CA GLY A 516 37.20 18.74 2.21
C GLY A 516 35.92 18.59 3.01
N LEU A 517 35.75 19.37 4.07
CA LEU A 517 34.41 19.73 4.55
C LEU A 517 33.95 20.99 3.79
N TYR A 518 33.04 20.83 2.82
CA TYR A 518 32.31 21.96 2.24
C TYR A 518 31.15 22.31 3.18
N VAL A 519 31.33 23.30 4.06
CA VAL A 519 30.22 23.99 4.73
C VAL A 519 29.96 25.29 3.99
N GLY A 520 28.90 25.33 3.18
CA GLY A 520 28.25 26.59 2.82
C GLY A 520 27.57 27.16 4.07
N ALA A 521 28.09 28.27 4.62
CA ALA A 521 27.58 28.94 5.82
C ALA A 521 26.07 29.29 5.74
N ARG A 522 25.25 29.32 6.80
CA ARG A 522 25.42 29.82 8.18
C ARG A 522 24.49 29.09 9.18
N ILE A 523 24.94 28.92 10.42
CA ILE A 523 24.09 28.62 11.59
C ILE A 523 23.65 29.95 12.22
N ARG A 524 22.33 30.16 12.44
CA ARG A 524 21.79 31.31 13.19
C ARG A 524 21.04 30.80 14.42
N LEU A 525 21.38 31.32 15.59
CA LEU A 525 20.68 31.06 16.86
C LEU A 525 20.05 32.36 17.37
N GLY A 526 18.71 32.39 17.44
CA GLY A 526 17.92 33.27 18.33
C GLY A 526 17.56 34.70 17.88
N GLY A 527 16.26 35.02 18.00
CA GLY A 527 15.69 36.30 18.49
C GLY A 527 15.77 37.59 17.65
N ALA A 528 14.63 38.27 17.47
CA ALA A 528 14.52 39.61 16.88
C ALA A 528 15.14 40.70 17.80
N GLY A 529 15.94 41.60 17.23
CA GLY A 529 16.52 42.76 17.91
C GLY A 529 17.53 43.49 17.00
N SER A 530 17.48 44.81 16.96
CA SER A 530 18.03 45.72 15.94
C SER A 530 19.42 45.40 15.39
N VAL A 531 19.52 45.36 14.05
CA VAL A 531 20.78 45.49 13.32
C VAL A 531 21.23 46.94 13.38
N THR A 532 22.35 47.22 14.05
CA THR A 532 23.11 48.46 13.84
C THR A 532 24.43 48.10 13.19
N ALA A 533 24.42 48.23 11.85
CA ALA A 533 25.53 48.31 10.91
C ALA A 533 26.67 47.27 11.02
N ALA A 534 26.78 46.44 9.97
CA ALA A 534 28.08 45.98 9.49
C ALA A 534 28.12 46.09 7.97
N SER A 535 29.02 46.96 7.51
CA SER A 535 29.46 47.15 6.14
C SER A 535 30.15 45.91 5.58
N THR A 536 29.96 45.64 4.31
CA THR A 536 30.72 44.69 3.50
C THR A 536 32.16 45.15 3.28
N GLN A 537 33.15 44.25 3.39
CA GLN A 537 34.03 43.80 2.28
C GLN A 537 35.12 42.82 2.77
N GLY A 538 35.28 41.70 2.07
CA GLY A 538 36.55 40.96 1.99
C GLY A 538 36.80 39.87 3.02
N ALA A 539 37.36 38.76 2.56
CA ALA A 539 37.65 37.54 3.28
C ALA A 539 38.52 37.79 4.54
N ASP A 540 38.09 37.26 5.69
CA ASP A 540 38.89 36.34 6.51
C ASP A 540 38.16 35.97 7.82
N THR A 541 38.15 34.67 8.10
CA THR A 541 38.61 34.02 9.34
C THR A 541 38.49 34.78 10.69
N TYR A 542 37.86 34.14 11.68
CA TYR A 542 38.01 34.48 13.10
C TYR A 542 38.86 33.43 13.83
N THR A 543 39.85 33.89 14.62
CA THR A 543 40.65 33.05 15.53
C THR A 543 40.13 33.23 16.95
N ILE A 544 39.92 32.13 17.71
CA ILE A 544 39.84 32.19 19.18
C ILE A 544 41.03 31.46 19.78
N THR A 545 41.78 32.23 20.57
CA THR A 545 42.96 31.90 21.39
C THR A 545 42.57 31.10 22.64
N GLY A 546 43.05 29.85 22.71
CA GLY A 546 43.17 29.10 23.97
C GLY A 546 42.45 27.75 23.98
N ILE A 547 43.23 26.69 23.72
CA ILE A 547 42.85 25.28 23.87
C ILE A 547 43.72 24.71 24.99
N ALA A 548 43.12 24.04 25.97
CA ALA A 548 43.83 23.14 26.87
C ALA A 548 43.48 21.70 26.47
N GLY A 549 44.50 20.90 26.11
CA GLY A 549 44.36 19.45 25.93
C GLY A 549 44.59 18.86 24.53
N THR A 550 45.64 19.32 23.83
CA THR A 550 46.43 18.62 22.80
C THR A 550 45.86 18.41 21.37
N THR A 551 46.80 18.48 20.42
CA THR A 551 46.72 18.75 18.98
C THR A 551 46.45 17.53 18.10
N ILE A 552 45.75 17.72 16.97
CA ILE A 552 45.75 16.76 15.84
C ILE A 552 46.45 17.40 14.64
N THR A 553 47.48 16.70 14.16
CA THR A 553 48.28 17.04 12.97
C THR A 553 47.80 16.21 11.79
N VAL A 554 47.80 16.83 10.62
CA VAL A 554 47.34 16.23 9.37
C VAL A 554 48.53 15.93 8.47
N ALA A 555 48.54 14.75 7.85
CA ALA A 555 49.46 14.43 6.77
C ALA A 555 48.70 13.85 5.57
N GLU A 556 49.17 14.26 4.39
CA GLU A 556 48.49 14.25 3.10
C GLU A 556 48.35 12.87 2.42
N SER A 557 47.39 12.86 1.50
CA SER A 557 47.34 12.15 0.21
C SER A 557 47.52 10.63 0.20
N LEU A 558 46.49 9.92 -0.28
CA LEU A 558 46.68 8.76 -1.17
C LEU A 558 45.40 8.47 -1.97
N THR A 559 45.57 8.58 -3.28
CA THR A 559 44.73 8.07 -4.36
C THR A 559 44.58 6.55 -4.24
N GLN A 560 43.34 6.04 -4.34
CA GLN A 560 43.13 4.62 -4.63
C GLN A 560 41.95 4.41 -5.58
N THR A 561 42.26 3.72 -6.67
CA THR A 561 41.41 3.47 -7.84
C THR A 561 40.46 2.30 -7.54
N TYR A 562 39.16 2.58 -7.48
CA TYR A 562 38.15 1.54 -7.65
C TYR A 562 38.10 1.17 -9.13
N SER A 563 38.10 -0.13 -9.47
CA SER A 563 37.74 -0.56 -10.82
C SER A 563 36.37 0.03 -11.16
N ALA A 564 36.31 0.81 -12.23
CA ALA A 564 35.06 1.42 -12.68
C ALA A 564 33.99 0.34 -12.91
N GLY A 565 32.82 0.50 -12.29
CA GLY A 565 31.60 -0.18 -12.75
C GLY A 565 30.97 -1.27 -11.88
N THR A 566 31.17 -1.34 -10.56
CA THR A 566 30.29 -2.21 -9.75
C THR A 566 29.98 -1.63 -8.37
N ALA A 567 28.82 -1.02 -8.25
CA ALA A 567 28.19 -0.71 -6.98
C ALA A 567 26.83 -1.42 -6.91
N VAL A 568 26.53 -2.02 -5.75
CA VAL A 568 25.27 -2.71 -5.48
C VAL A 568 24.27 -1.67 -5.00
N TYR A 569 23.36 -1.27 -5.88
CA TYR A 569 22.27 -0.34 -5.57
C TYR A 569 21.00 -1.14 -5.32
N GLN A 570 20.54 -1.23 -4.06
CA GLN A 570 19.32 -1.96 -3.76
C GLN A 570 18.12 -1.20 -4.34
N GLY A 571 17.45 -1.79 -5.31
CA GLY A 571 16.25 -1.23 -5.95
C GLY A 571 16.52 -0.32 -7.14
N TYR A 572 17.58 0.49 -7.18
CA TYR A 572 17.83 1.36 -8.35
C TYR A 572 18.24 0.56 -9.59
N ILE A 573 17.62 0.92 -10.72
CA ILE A 573 17.80 0.25 -12.00
C ILE A 573 18.87 1.02 -12.78
N SER A 574 20.08 0.51 -12.79
CA SER A 574 21.14 0.99 -13.67
C SER A 574 20.97 0.50 -15.12
N GLN A 575 20.20 -0.57 -15.33
CA GLN A 575 20.01 -1.17 -16.64
C GLN A 575 18.72 -2.00 -16.74
N LEU A 576 18.01 -1.86 -17.86
CA LEU A 576 17.04 -2.84 -18.34
C LEU A 576 17.70 -3.68 -19.43
N THR A 577 17.81 -4.97 -19.15
CA THR A 577 18.42 -5.93 -20.07
C THR A 577 17.46 -6.26 -21.20
N ASP A 578 17.93 -6.07 -22.43
CA ASP A 578 17.26 -6.48 -23.65
C ASP A 578 17.02 -8.00 -23.68
N LYS A 579 15.84 -8.39 -24.17
CA LYS A 579 15.44 -9.80 -24.34
C LYS A 579 15.37 -10.25 -25.79
N SER A 580 15.61 -9.36 -26.75
CA SER A 580 15.66 -9.70 -28.18
C SER A 580 16.94 -10.43 -28.59
N GLY A 581 17.98 -10.37 -27.75
CA GLY A 581 19.31 -10.95 -28.06
C GLY A 581 20.20 -10.03 -28.89
N LEU A 582 19.76 -8.79 -29.14
CA LEU A 582 20.48 -7.78 -29.91
C LEU A 582 21.30 -6.82 -29.04
N ASN A 583 21.30 -7.03 -27.72
CA ASN A 583 22.04 -6.24 -26.74
C ASN A 583 21.61 -4.75 -26.70
N ASN A 584 20.34 -4.49 -27.01
CA ASN A 584 19.73 -3.15 -27.00
C ASN A 584 19.34 -2.69 -25.58
N ASN A 585 20.26 -2.84 -24.62
CA ASN A 585 19.96 -2.53 -23.23
C ASN A 585 19.74 -1.03 -23.04
N ALA A 586 18.74 -0.67 -22.24
CA ALA A 586 18.58 0.70 -21.76
C ALA A 586 19.35 0.84 -20.45
N ALA A 587 20.26 1.79 -20.35
CA ALA A 587 21.15 1.94 -19.20
C ALA A 587 21.26 3.39 -18.73
N GLN A 588 21.63 3.55 -17.47
CA GLN A 588 21.97 4.81 -16.85
C GLN A 588 23.25 4.66 -16.04
N THR A 589 24.20 5.56 -16.28
CA THR A 589 25.46 5.61 -15.54
C THR A 589 25.46 6.70 -14.47
N ASP A 590 24.63 7.73 -14.63
CA ASP A 590 24.40 8.77 -13.64
C ASP A 590 23.42 8.26 -12.57
N THR A 591 23.94 7.99 -11.38
CA THR A 591 23.17 7.44 -10.26
C THR A 591 22.02 8.34 -9.83
N THR A 592 22.12 9.65 -10.03
CA THR A 592 21.05 10.60 -9.68
C THR A 592 19.85 10.51 -10.63
N LYS A 593 20.02 9.82 -11.76
CA LYS A 593 19.01 9.65 -12.81
C LYS A 593 18.51 8.21 -12.93
N MET A 594 18.93 7.30 -12.05
CA MET A 594 18.46 5.92 -12.08
C MET A 594 17.01 5.84 -11.55
N PRO A 595 16.09 5.15 -12.26
CA PRO A 595 14.77 4.88 -11.71
C PRO A 595 14.81 3.77 -10.65
N LEU A 596 13.74 3.61 -9.88
CA LEU A 596 13.64 2.68 -8.76
C LEU A 596 12.76 1.47 -9.10
N TRP A 597 13.21 0.25 -8.85
CA TRP A 597 12.39 -0.95 -8.90
C TRP A 597 11.55 -1.08 -7.62
N LEU A 598 10.24 -1.20 -7.79
CA LEU A 598 9.28 -1.53 -6.73
C LEU A 598 8.84 -2.98 -6.93
N SER A 599 8.86 -3.81 -5.88
CA SER A 599 8.34 -5.18 -5.93
C SER A 599 6.80 -5.23 -5.90
N ASN A 600 6.14 -4.14 -5.48
CA ASN A 600 4.69 -3.97 -5.38
C ASN A 600 4.20 -2.72 -6.15
N GLY A 601 4.72 -2.52 -7.35
CA GLY A 601 4.48 -1.34 -8.18
C GLY A 601 3.06 -1.23 -8.74
N LEU A 602 2.89 -1.47 -10.05
CA LEU A 602 1.58 -1.41 -10.71
C LEU A 602 0.68 -2.53 -10.22
N ASN A 603 -0.48 -2.19 -9.63
CA ASN A 603 -1.45 -3.14 -9.06
C ASN A 603 -0.80 -4.23 -8.18
N SER A 604 0.16 -3.82 -7.34
CA SER A 604 0.92 -4.69 -6.42
C SER A 604 1.84 -5.71 -7.12
N ILE A 605 2.20 -5.46 -8.38
CA ILE A 605 3.12 -6.27 -9.17
C ILE A 605 4.37 -5.45 -9.46
N GLY A 606 5.52 -6.12 -9.43
CA GLY A 606 6.81 -5.43 -9.51
C GLY A 606 6.94 -4.56 -10.74
N SER A 607 7.25 -3.27 -10.57
CA SER A 607 7.33 -2.29 -11.65
C SER A 607 8.39 -1.23 -11.36
N ILE A 608 8.72 -0.43 -12.36
CA ILE A 608 9.66 0.68 -12.26
C ILE A 608 8.93 1.93 -11.78
N LEU A 609 9.49 2.66 -10.83
CA LEU A 609 9.11 4.00 -10.42
C LEU A 609 10.09 5.01 -11.03
N TRP A 610 9.54 5.90 -11.84
CA TRP A 610 10.25 7.00 -12.47
C TRP A 610 10.06 8.28 -11.66
N ALA A 611 11.12 9.08 -11.60
CA ALA A 611 11.24 10.31 -10.83
C ALA A 611 10.76 10.17 -9.38
N PRO A 612 11.32 9.19 -8.61
CA PRO A 612 10.91 8.93 -7.23
C PRO A 612 11.09 10.14 -6.29
N HIS A 613 11.87 11.15 -6.68
CA HIS A 613 12.18 12.35 -5.89
C HIS A 613 11.71 13.65 -6.56
N GLY A 614 10.87 13.57 -7.61
CA GLY A 614 10.53 14.76 -8.41
C GLY A 614 11.73 15.32 -9.19
N THR A 615 12.71 14.46 -9.48
CA THR A 615 13.88 14.77 -10.30
C THR A 615 13.91 13.84 -11.52
N VAL A 616 14.59 14.28 -12.58
CA VAL A 616 14.66 13.53 -13.84
C VAL A 616 15.35 12.18 -13.60
N THR A 617 14.62 11.08 -13.78
CA THR A 617 15.23 9.76 -13.99
C THR A 617 15.04 9.31 -15.42
N MET A 618 16.07 8.71 -16.01
CA MET A 618 16.01 8.24 -17.39
C MET A 618 16.90 7.02 -17.60
N LEU A 619 16.55 6.19 -18.58
CA LEU A 619 17.43 5.18 -19.16
C LEU A 619 17.69 5.54 -20.62
N THR A 620 18.94 5.35 -21.06
CA THR A 620 19.42 5.70 -22.40
C THR A 620 19.87 4.45 -23.16
N PHE A 621 19.77 4.47 -24.49
CA PHE A 621 20.22 3.36 -25.33
C PHE A 621 21.59 3.68 -25.92
N ALA A 622 22.65 3.06 -25.39
CA ALA A 622 24.03 3.36 -25.77
C ALA A 622 24.33 3.04 -27.26
N GLY A 623 23.62 2.08 -27.85
CA GLY A 623 23.71 1.72 -29.27
C GLY A 623 22.94 2.65 -30.21
N GLY A 624 22.33 3.73 -29.70
CA GLY A 624 21.38 4.54 -30.45
C GLY A 624 20.00 3.88 -30.48
N ASN A 625 19.15 4.30 -31.42
CA ASN A 625 17.78 3.82 -31.49
C ASN A 625 17.70 2.37 -32.00
N PRO A 626 17.16 1.42 -31.21
CA PRO A 626 17.00 0.03 -31.63
C PRO A 626 16.17 -0.14 -32.91
N MET A 627 15.35 0.87 -33.25
CA MET A 627 14.43 0.85 -34.38
C MET A 627 15.04 1.45 -35.65
N THR A 628 16.27 2.00 -35.61
CA THR A 628 16.92 2.61 -36.77
C THR A 628 16.92 1.65 -37.97
N GLY A 629 16.41 2.12 -39.12
CA GLY A 629 16.29 1.34 -40.35
C GLY A 629 14.97 0.57 -40.51
N SER A 630 14.13 0.49 -39.47
CA SER A 630 12.82 -0.14 -39.55
C SER A 630 11.83 0.72 -40.34
N THR A 631 11.05 0.11 -41.23
CA THR A 631 10.02 0.79 -42.04
C THR A 631 8.67 0.93 -41.35
N ALA A 632 8.54 0.35 -40.16
CA ALA A 632 7.39 0.40 -39.27
C ALA A 632 7.83 0.09 -37.83
N GLY A 633 6.95 0.24 -36.86
CA GLY A 633 7.23 -0.20 -35.50
C GLY A 633 6.07 -0.05 -34.54
N SER A 634 6.09 -0.86 -33.49
CA SER A 634 5.03 -0.91 -32.46
C SER A 634 5.62 -0.91 -31.06
N MET A 635 4.92 -0.27 -30.11
CA MET A 635 5.30 -0.17 -28.70
C MET A 635 4.13 -0.59 -27.81
N PHE A 636 4.40 -1.35 -26.75
CA PHE A 636 3.42 -1.71 -25.71
C PHE A 636 4.00 -1.52 -24.32
N THR A 637 3.22 -0.91 -23.43
CA THR A 637 3.63 -0.67 -22.04
C THR A 637 2.44 -0.63 -21.08
N SER A 638 2.71 -0.80 -19.79
CA SER A 638 1.75 -0.54 -18.71
C SER A 638 2.25 0.61 -17.84
N LEU A 639 1.34 1.52 -17.49
CA LEU A 639 1.69 2.81 -16.89
C LEU A 639 0.69 3.21 -15.80
N GLN A 640 1.17 4.05 -14.88
CA GLN A 640 0.36 4.80 -13.93
C GLN A 640 1.08 6.12 -13.60
N ALA A 641 0.48 7.27 -13.94
CA ALA A 641 1.01 8.56 -13.55
C ALA A 641 0.73 8.85 -12.05
N THR A 642 1.64 9.57 -11.38
CA THR A 642 1.43 9.96 -9.97
C THR A 642 0.66 11.27 -9.82
N LEU A 643 0.59 12.10 -10.88
CA LEU A 643 -0.07 13.40 -10.89
C LEU A 643 -1.42 13.35 -11.64
N ALA A 644 -2.42 14.08 -11.16
CA ALA A 644 -3.78 14.14 -11.73
C ALA A 644 -3.86 15.13 -12.90
N GLN A 645 -4.43 14.74 -14.05
CA GLN A 645 -4.42 15.45 -15.34
C GLN A 645 -4.58 16.99 -15.20
N GLY A 646 -3.66 17.78 -15.80
CA GLY A 646 -3.70 19.26 -15.79
C GLY A 646 -2.68 20.04 -14.93
N SER A 647 -1.88 19.39 -14.08
CA SER A 647 -0.69 19.96 -13.42
C SER A 647 0.42 20.46 -14.38
N SER A 648 1.23 21.44 -13.97
CA SER A 648 2.32 22.03 -14.77
C SER A 648 3.56 21.13 -14.94
N ALA A 649 3.58 19.95 -14.30
CA ALA A 649 4.72 19.04 -14.24
C ALA A 649 4.53 17.74 -15.05
N TYR A 650 3.89 17.78 -16.23
CA TYR A 650 3.87 16.59 -17.08
C TYR A 650 5.07 16.49 -18.00
N GLY A 651 5.66 15.30 -17.99
CA GLY A 651 6.73 14.93 -18.88
C GLY A 651 6.45 13.70 -19.70
N SER A 652 7.50 13.22 -20.35
CA SER A 652 7.42 12.15 -21.33
C SER A 652 7.88 10.85 -20.71
N ALA A 653 7.05 9.80 -20.82
CA ALA A 653 7.43 8.45 -20.42
C ALA A 653 8.53 7.87 -21.33
N TRP A 654 8.66 8.41 -22.53
CA TRP A 654 9.72 8.15 -23.49
C TRP A 654 9.96 9.38 -24.36
N GLY A 655 11.13 9.45 -24.99
CA GLY A 655 11.50 10.57 -25.84
C GLY A 655 12.57 10.18 -26.85
N GLY A 656 12.66 10.94 -27.95
CA GLY A 656 13.67 10.71 -29.00
C GLY A 656 13.47 9.44 -29.84
N TRP A 657 12.29 8.82 -29.77
CA TRP A 657 11.95 7.64 -30.56
C TRP A 657 11.49 8.02 -31.97
N GLY A 658 10.81 9.15 -32.16
CA GLY A 658 10.53 9.74 -33.46
C GLY A 658 11.63 10.65 -33.99
N SER A 659 11.58 10.95 -35.28
CA SER A 659 12.41 11.99 -35.92
C SER A 659 11.63 13.29 -36.13
N SER A 660 10.62 13.53 -35.29
CA SER A 660 9.71 14.69 -35.37
C SER A 660 10.39 16.04 -35.04
N GLY A 661 11.55 16.00 -34.39
CA GLY A 661 12.20 17.17 -33.81
C GLY A 661 11.47 17.74 -32.57
N SER A 662 10.48 17.02 -32.05
CA SER A 662 9.69 17.35 -30.86
C SER A 662 9.68 16.19 -29.86
N TYR A 663 9.14 16.40 -28.66
CA TYR A 663 9.05 15.37 -27.61
C TYR A 663 7.64 14.79 -27.53
N SER A 664 7.51 13.47 -27.34
CA SER A 664 6.28 12.86 -26.86
C SER A 664 5.88 13.42 -25.49
N HIS A 665 4.61 13.37 -25.12
CA HIS A 665 4.08 13.82 -23.83
C HIS A 665 2.96 12.91 -23.35
N TYR A 666 3.04 12.51 -22.08
CA TYR A 666 2.16 11.52 -21.49
C TYR A 666 1.65 11.96 -20.10
N ALA A 667 0.72 12.91 -20.00
CA ALA A 667 0.19 13.79 -21.04
C ALA A 667 0.96 15.13 -21.08
N TRP A 668 0.46 16.18 -21.72
CA TRP A 668 0.93 17.57 -21.55
C TRP A 668 0.15 18.27 -20.43
N SER A 669 0.51 19.51 -20.08
CA SER A 669 -0.20 20.32 -19.07
C SER A 669 -1.69 20.54 -19.36
N SER A 670 -2.13 20.27 -20.59
CA SER A 670 -3.53 20.34 -21.00
C SER A 670 -4.28 19.01 -20.92
N GLY A 671 -3.67 17.94 -20.37
CA GLY A 671 -4.22 16.58 -20.36
C GLY A 671 -4.06 15.82 -21.69
N VAL A 672 -3.57 16.49 -22.74
CA VAL A 672 -3.44 15.91 -24.08
C VAL A 672 -2.18 15.07 -24.22
N VAL A 673 -2.31 13.85 -24.73
CA VAL A 673 -1.17 13.00 -25.12
C VAL A 673 -0.65 13.45 -26.48
N TYR A 674 0.66 13.66 -26.58
CA TYR A 674 1.36 13.88 -27.85
C TYR A 674 2.32 12.72 -28.05
N GLU A 675 2.33 12.14 -29.24
CA GLU A 675 3.08 10.91 -29.46
C GLU A 675 3.88 11.03 -30.74
N ASP A 676 5.17 10.68 -30.68
CA ASP A 676 6.09 10.78 -31.80
C ASP A 676 6.78 9.44 -32.15
N TRP A 677 6.51 8.37 -31.41
CA TRP A 677 7.02 7.01 -31.65
C TRP A 677 7.10 6.63 -33.14
N GLY A 678 8.31 6.61 -33.70
CA GLY A 678 8.52 6.18 -35.08
C GLY A 678 7.85 7.05 -36.13
N SER A 679 7.59 8.34 -35.85
CA SER A 679 7.03 9.29 -36.81
C SER A 679 7.98 10.46 -37.06
N THR A 680 7.94 10.99 -38.28
CA THR A 680 8.57 12.30 -38.61
C THR A 680 7.72 13.49 -38.16
N THR A 681 6.58 13.25 -37.50
CA THR A 681 5.68 14.29 -36.97
C THR A 681 5.32 13.95 -35.53
N ARG A 682 4.69 14.90 -34.80
CA ARG A 682 4.16 14.66 -33.46
C ARG A 682 2.63 14.78 -33.43
N PRO A 683 1.89 13.71 -33.77
CA PRO A 683 0.44 13.67 -33.62
C PRO A 683 -0.06 14.00 -32.20
N SER A 684 -1.24 14.62 -32.14
CA SER A 684 -2.01 14.80 -30.90
C SER A 684 -3.05 13.69 -30.78
N PHE A 685 -3.07 13.00 -29.64
CA PHE A 685 -3.98 11.90 -29.35
C PHE A 685 -5.15 12.31 -28.45
N GLY A 686 -5.26 13.60 -28.13
CA GLY A 686 -6.34 14.12 -27.28
C GLY A 686 -6.19 13.72 -25.82
N ASP A 687 -7.29 13.86 -25.08
CA ASP A 687 -7.38 13.53 -23.65
C ASP A 687 -7.80 12.06 -23.47
N PRO A 688 -6.93 11.18 -22.94
CA PRO A 688 -7.19 9.75 -22.86
C PRO A 688 -8.13 9.38 -21.70
N SER A 689 -8.94 8.33 -21.91
CA SER A 689 -9.76 7.67 -20.88
C SER A 689 -9.38 6.19 -20.78
N PRO A 690 -9.10 5.64 -19.58
CA PRO A 690 -9.27 6.24 -18.25
C PRO A 690 -8.22 7.31 -17.91
N ASP A 691 -8.46 8.04 -16.82
CA ASP A 691 -7.48 8.99 -16.27
C ASP A 691 -6.10 8.32 -16.09
N LEU A 692 -5.03 9.02 -16.48
CA LEU A 692 -3.68 8.46 -16.52
C LEU A 692 -3.10 8.12 -15.13
N SER A 693 -3.71 8.59 -14.04
CA SER A 693 -3.35 8.22 -12.66
C SER A 693 -3.88 6.83 -12.25
N MET A 694 -4.78 6.26 -13.04
CA MET A 694 -5.19 4.86 -12.94
C MET A 694 -4.17 3.97 -13.63
N THR A 695 -3.95 2.75 -13.14
CA THR A 695 -3.14 1.77 -13.88
C THR A 695 -3.83 1.42 -15.21
N HIS A 696 -3.10 1.54 -16.32
CA HIS A 696 -3.62 1.27 -17.66
C HIS A 696 -2.55 0.66 -18.58
N LEU A 697 -3.00 0.09 -19.70
CA LEU A 697 -2.18 -0.39 -20.80
C LEU A 697 -2.16 0.65 -21.91
N TYR A 698 -1.00 0.89 -22.51
CA TYR A 698 -0.82 1.85 -23.59
C TYR A 698 -0.02 1.22 -24.74
N ASN A 699 -0.45 1.46 -25.97
CA ASN A 699 0.29 1.01 -27.15
C ASN A 699 0.16 1.97 -28.34
N VAL A 700 1.18 1.95 -29.20
CA VAL A 700 1.29 2.79 -30.40
C VAL A 700 1.81 1.95 -31.55
N VAL A 701 1.21 2.10 -32.73
CA VAL A 701 1.62 1.44 -33.97
C VAL A 701 1.89 2.50 -35.04
N SER A 702 3.12 2.49 -35.56
CA SER A 702 3.60 3.39 -36.62
C SER A 702 3.91 2.59 -37.89
N ALA A 703 3.29 2.97 -39.01
CA ALA A 703 3.55 2.42 -40.34
C ALA A 703 3.47 3.51 -41.41
N ALA A 704 3.94 3.24 -42.61
CA ALA A 704 3.71 4.15 -43.74
C ALA A 704 2.19 4.33 -43.96
N ALA A 705 1.73 5.58 -44.04
CA ALA A 705 0.31 5.93 -44.17
C ALA A 705 -0.61 5.38 -43.05
N SER A 706 -0.07 5.01 -41.88
CA SER A 706 -0.89 4.61 -40.74
C SER A 706 -0.20 4.92 -39.41
N TYR A 707 -0.93 5.56 -38.50
CA TYR A 707 -0.50 5.79 -37.13
C TYR A 707 -1.66 5.55 -36.18
N LYS A 708 -1.49 4.73 -35.14
CA LYS A 708 -2.56 4.39 -34.21
C LYS A 708 -2.05 4.40 -32.78
N GLY A 709 -2.85 4.96 -31.88
CA GLY A 709 -2.64 4.87 -30.44
C GLY A 709 -3.84 4.25 -29.76
N ASN A 710 -3.60 3.41 -28.76
CA ASN A 710 -4.64 2.72 -28.01
C ASN A 710 -4.36 2.76 -26.50
N ILE A 711 -5.42 2.78 -25.69
CA ILE A 711 -5.38 2.63 -24.24
C ILE A 711 -6.36 1.53 -23.82
N ASN A 712 -5.93 0.60 -22.96
CA ASN A 712 -6.75 -0.53 -22.50
C ASN A 712 -7.46 -1.30 -23.66
N GLY A 713 -6.79 -1.42 -24.81
CA GLY A 713 -7.34 -2.02 -26.03
C GLY A 713 -8.21 -1.09 -26.88
N ALA A 714 -8.77 -0.01 -26.33
CA ALA A 714 -9.55 0.96 -27.07
C ALA A 714 -8.67 1.89 -27.91
N ASN A 715 -9.07 2.18 -29.15
CA ASN A 715 -8.38 3.18 -29.97
C ASN A 715 -8.67 4.59 -29.44
N ILE A 716 -7.61 5.36 -29.15
CA ILE A 716 -7.72 6.75 -28.71
C ILE A 716 -7.46 7.74 -29.85
N SER A 717 -6.68 7.34 -30.85
CA SER A 717 -6.43 8.15 -32.04
C SER A 717 -5.97 7.29 -33.21
N SER A 718 -6.29 7.72 -34.43
CA SER A 718 -5.78 7.13 -35.65
C SER A 718 -5.54 8.20 -36.71
N SER A 719 -4.47 8.03 -37.49
CA SER A 719 -4.14 8.82 -38.66
C SER A 719 -3.97 7.90 -39.87
N GLY A 720 -4.60 8.27 -40.99
CA GLY A 720 -4.40 7.64 -42.31
C GLY A 720 -3.15 8.16 -43.04
N THR A 721 -2.35 9.00 -42.38
CA THR A 721 -1.09 9.51 -42.91
C THR A 721 -0.01 9.39 -41.84
N ASN A 722 1.16 8.91 -42.24
CA ASN A 722 2.35 8.87 -41.42
C ASN A 722 3.56 8.62 -42.32
N THR A 723 4.66 9.31 -42.02
CA THR A 723 5.97 8.99 -42.57
C THR A 723 6.79 8.46 -41.41
N VAL A 724 7.26 7.22 -41.55
CA VAL A 724 8.02 6.54 -40.50
C VAL A 724 9.41 7.15 -40.40
N GLY A 725 9.81 7.55 -39.20
CA GLY A 725 11.09 8.16 -38.93
C GLY A 725 11.52 7.94 -37.50
N TRP A 726 12.76 7.49 -37.31
CA TRP A 726 13.32 7.13 -36.00
C TRP A 726 14.35 8.16 -35.56
N GLY A 727 14.22 8.64 -34.33
CA GLY A 727 15.20 9.55 -33.72
C GLY A 727 16.52 8.83 -33.42
N ALA A 728 17.59 9.58 -33.22
CA ALA A 728 18.93 9.00 -33.00
C ALA A 728 19.17 8.56 -31.54
N ASN A 729 18.58 9.27 -30.57
CA ASN A 729 18.90 9.15 -29.15
C ASN A 729 17.63 8.93 -28.32
N PRO A 730 17.05 7.73 -28.33
CA PRO A 730 15.88 7.46 -27.54
C PRO A 730 16.21 7.34 -26.06
N VAL A 731 15.22 7.67 -25.24
CA VAL A 731 15.27 7.55 -23.79
C VAL A 731 13.94 7.02 -23.25
N LEU A 732 14.00 6.37 -22.09
CA LEU A 732 12.84 6.05 -21.25
C LEU A 732 12.86 6.95 -20.01
N GLY A 733 11.68 7.32 -19.51
CA GLY A 733 11.51 8.16 -18.32
C GLY A 733 11.61 9.67 -18.54
N SER A 734 12.02 10.11 -19.73
CA SER A 734 12.16 11.52 -20.08
C SER A 734 11.84 11.78 -21.55
N GLY A 735 11.56 13.04 -21.90
CA GLY A 735 11.40 13.49 -23.28
C GLY A 735 12.72 13.69 -24.02
N ALA A 736 13.83 13.88 -23.30
CA ALA A 736 15.16 14.11 -23.88
C ALA A 736 16.29 13.80 -22.89
N LEU A 737 17.51 13.63 -23.42
CA LEU A 737 18.75 13.36 -22.65
C LEU A 737 19.09 14.39 -21.56
N ALA A 738 18.55 15.61 -21.64
CA ALA A 738 18.74 16.70 -20.67
C ALA A 738 17.42 17.42 -20.33
N GLY A 739 16.27 16.78 -20.60
CA GLY A 739 14.97 17.46 -20.68
C GLY A 739 14.31 17.77 -19.33
N ALA A 740 13.68 18.95 -19.25
CA ALA A 740 12.80 19.37 -18.15
C ALA A 740 11.45 18.61 -18.11
N TYR A 741 11.16 17.79 -19.13
CA TYR A 741 9.91 17.04 -19.28
C TYR A 741 10.16 15.56 -19.00
N TYR A 742 9.94 15.11 -17.76
CA TYR A 742 10.17 13.72 -17.30
C TYR A 742 8.93 13.08 -16.69
N PHE A 743 8.84 11.76 -16.80
CA PHE A 743 7.69 11.00 -16.31
C PHE A 743 7.77 10.77 -14.81
N VAL A 744 6.74 11.19 -14.09
CA VAL A 744 6.56 10.93 -12.66
C VAL A 744 5.46 9.89 -12.50
N GLY A 745 5.86 8.63 -12.36
CA GLY A 745 4.90 7.54 -12.42
C GLY A 745 5.55 6.18 -12.44
N ARG A 746 4.71 5.17 -12.55
CA ARG A 746 5.12 3.77 -12.58
C ARG A 746 5.00 3.24 -14.00
N MET A 747 5.97 2.43 -14.40
CA MET A 747 5.98 1.72 -15.68
C MET A 747 6.26 0.25 -15.43
N GLY A 748 5.47 -0.62 -16.03
CA GLY A 748 5.66 -2.06 -15.96
C GLY A 748 6.58 -2.54 -17.08
N ASP A 749 6.05 -3.37 -17.97
CA ASP A 749 6.81 -3.87 -19.11
C ASP A 749 6.92 -2.82 -20.21
N TYR A 750 7.98 -2.92 -21.01
CA TYR A 750 8.16 -2.12 -22.22
C TYR A 750 8.56 -3.03 -23.38
N PHE A 751 7.69 -3.19 -24.36
CA PHE A 751 7.92 -4.04 -25.52
C PHE A 751 7.95 -3.20 -26.79
N THR A 752 8.89 -3.51 -27.67
CA THR A 752 9.06 -2.85 -28.96
C THR A 752 9.18 -3.90 -30.06
N PHE A 753 8.58 -3.62 -31.22
CA PHE A 753 8.60 -4.49 -32.39
C PHE A 753 8.98 -3.65 -33.61
N SER A 754 9.92 -4.12 -34.44
CA SER A 754 10.38 -3.47 -35.69
C SER A 754 9.37 -3.51 -36.85
N GLU A 755 8.13 -3.88 -36.55
CA GLU A 755 7.04 -3.99 -37.51
C GLU A 755 5.75 -3.37 -36.96
N ALA A 756 4.82 -3.08 -37.86
CA ALA A 756 3.47 -2.72 -37.49
C ALA A 756 2.70 -3.99 -37.18
N VAL A 757 2.57 -4.33 -35.90
CA VAL A 757 1.89 -5.56 -35.49
C VAL A 757 0.41 -5.48 -35.87
N SER A 758 -0.13 -6.60 -36.33
CA SER A 758 -1.53 -6.73 -36.73
C SER A 758 -2.48 -6.47 -35.57
N THR A 759 -3.76 -6.19 -35.87
CA THR A 759 -4.78 -6.02 -34.83
C THR A 759 -4.90 -7.25 -33.93
N ASN A 760 -4.75 -8.46 -34.49
CA ASN A 760 -4.78 -9.70 -33.71
C ASN A 760 -3.61 -9.81 -32.73
N GLU A 761 -2.41 -9.42 -33.15
CA GLU A 761 -1.22 -9.42 -32.28
C GLU A 761 -1.32 -8.35 -31.19
N GLN A 762 -1.90 -7.19 -31.50
CA GLN A 762 -2.22 -6.17 -30.49
C GLN A 762 -3.18 -6.70 -29.44
N ASP A 763 -4.24 -7.41 -29.84
CA ASP A 763 -5.21 -8.00 -28.91
C ASP A 763 -4.55 -9.06 -28.01
N LEU A 764 -3.70 -9.93 -28.57
CA LEU A 764 -2.96 -10.92 -27.79
C LEU A 764 -2.04 -10.26 -26.77
N MET A 765 -1.35 -9.19 -27.17
CA MET A 765 -0.46 -8.45 -26.30
C MET A 765 -1.21 -7.75 -25.16
N ASN A 766 -2.34 -7.12 -25.49
CA ASN A 766 -3.23 -6.49 -24.52
C ASN A 766 -3.82 -7.50 -23.54
N GLN A 767 -4.19 -8.71 -23.98
CA GLN A 767 -4.65 -9.79 -23.09
C GLN A 767 -3.55 -10.28 -22.16
N TYR A 768 -2.32 -10.47 -22.65
CA TYR A 768 -1.17 -10.82 -21.82
C TYR A 768 -0.92 -9.77 -20.74
N GLN A 769 -0.82 -8.50 -21.14
CA GLN A 769 -0.58 -7.39 -20.21
C GLN A 769 -1.76 -7.18 -19.25
N SER A 770 -3.00 -7.37 -19.70
CA SER A 770 -4.21 -7.33 -18.87
C SER A 770 -4.15 -8.38 -17.76
N ALA A 771 -3.87 -9.64 -18.12
CA ALA A 771 -3.74 -10.73 -17.16
C ALA A 771 -2.57 -10.52 -16.20
N LYS A 772 -1.44 -9.99 -16.71
CA LYS A 772 -0.27 -9.72 -15.88
C LYS A 772 -0.49 -8.56 -14.93
N TRP A 773 -1.05 -7.45 -15.39
CA TRP A 773 -1.11 -6.19 -14.61
C TRP A 773 -2.47 -5.94 -13.97
N GLY A 774 -3.45 -6.83 -14.13
CA GLY A 774 -4.78 -6.69 -13.52
C GLY A 774 -5.58 -5.50 -14.07
N VAL A 775 -5.45 -5.21 -15.37
CA VAL A 775 -6.13 -4.08 -16.04
C VAL A 775 -7.24 -4.62 -16.93
N ALA A 776 -8.46 -4.10 -16.80
CA ALA A 776 -9.55 -4.44 -17.70
C ALA A 776 -9.34 -3.82 -19.10
N ILE A 777 -9.63 -4.58 -20.15
CA ILE A 777 -9.51 -4.13 -21.55
C ILE A 777 -10.88 -4.12 -22.24
N THR A 778 -11.11 -3.12 -23.09
CA THR A 778 -12.36 -2.94 -23.85
C THR A 778 -12.06 -2.45 -25.27
N PRO A 779 -12.53 -3.15 -26.32
CA PRO A 779 -13.17 -4.46 -26.28
C PRO A 779 -12.18 -5.52 -25.76
N TYR A 780 -12.69 -6.54 -25.08
CA TYR A 780 -11.97 -7.80 -24.96
C TYR A 780 -11.96 -8.35 -26.40
N GLY A 781 -10.91 -8.06 -27.17
CA GLY A 781 -10.82 -8.46 -28.57
C GLY A 781 -11.29 -9.90 -28.70
N THR A 782 -12.13 -10.24 -29.68
CA THR A 782 -12.84 -11.53 -29.73
C THR A 782 -11.90 -12.75 -29.81
N GLY A 783 -10.58 -12.51 -29.82
CA GLY A 783 -9.67 -13.22 -30.70
C GLY A 783 -10.21 -13.19 -32.12
N ALA A 784 -9.42 -13.56 -33.11
CA ALA A 784 -10.02 -14.45 -34.07
C ALA A 784 -10.60 -15.62 -33.23
N THR A 785 -11.84 -16.08 -33.48
CA THR A 785 -12.31 -17.33 -32.86
C THR A 785 -11.15 -18.32 -32.88
N GLU A 786 -10.93 -19.09 -31.81
CA GLU A 786 -9.80 -20.05 -31.76
C GLU A 786 -9.80 -21.02 -32.99
N ALA A 787 -10.90 -21.08 -33.76
CA ALA A 787 -11.01 -21.70 -35.09
C ALA A 787 -10.31 -20.94 -36.25
N ALA A 788 -10.28 -19.61 -36.25
CA ALA A 788 -9.59 -18.78 -37.25
C ALA A 788 -8.05 -18.75 -37.07
N LYS A 789 -7.54 -19.21 -35.92
CA LYS A 789 -6.11 -19.53 -35.72
C LYS A 789 -5.64 -20.74 -36.54
N ALA A 790 -6.57 -21.59 -37.02
CA ALA A 790 -6.24 -22.80 -37.78
C ALA A 790 -6.38 -22.63 -39.31
N THR A 791 -6.96 -21.52 -39.78
CA THR A 791 -7.28 -21.33 -41.22
C THR A 791 -6.54 -20.17 -41.88
N ALA A 792 -5.69 -19.43 -41.16
CA ALA A 792 -4.85 -18.41 -41.78
C ALA A 792 -3.84 -19.09 -42.72
N SER A 793 -3.83 -18.67 -43.98
CA SER A 793 -2.93 -19.06 -45.07
C SER A 793 -1.43 -18.83 -44.81
N ASP A 794 -1.08 -18.41 -43.60
CA ASP A 794 0.16 -17.73 -43.27
C ASP A 794 1.11 -18.61 -42.44
N GLY A 795 0.83 -19.91 -42.34
CA GLY A 795 1.87 -20.92 -42.04
C GLY A 795 2.39 -20.98 -40.61
N TYR A 796 1.61 -20.63 -39.59
CA TYR A 796 1.99 -20.93 -38.20
C TYR A 796 1.58 -22.35 -37.80
N SER A 797 2.54 -23.28 -37.82
CA SER A 797 2.38 -24.68 -37.35
C SER A 797 3.06 -24.94 -35.99
N VAL A 798 3.33 -23.90 -35.19
CA VAL A 798 4.08 -24.01 -33.93
C VAL A 798 3.19 -23.73 -32.73
N PHE A 799 2.90 -24.76 -31.94
CA PHE A 799 2.20 -24.66 -30.66
C PHE A 799 3.20 -24.73 -29.52
N THR A 800 3.15 -23.78 -28.57
CA THR A 800 4.00 -23.88 -27.36
C THR A 800 3.42 -24.91 -26.38
N THR A 801 4.29 -25.56 -25.61
CA THR A 801 3.90 -26.54 -24.59
C THR A 801 2.88 -25.94 -23.62
N ARG A 802 3.13 -24.73 -23.12
CA ARG A 802 2.25 -24.00 -22.20
C ARG A 802 0.89 -23.63 -22.80
N TYR A 803 0.81 -23.45 -24.12
CA TYR A 803 -0.46 -23.21 -24.82
C TYR A 803 -1.31 -24.48 -24.87
N LEU A 804 -0.71 -25.61 -25.25
CA LEU A 804 -1.39 -26.91 -25.26
C LEU A 804 -1.84 -27.34 -23.86
N GLU A 805 -1.02 -27.10 -22.82
CA GLU A 805 -1.41 -27.36 -21.43
C GLU A 805 -2.64 -26.54 -21.03
N ARG A 806 -2.70 -25.26 -21.40
CA ARG A 806 -3.85 -24.39 -21.09
C ARG A 806 -5.11 -24.83 -21.82
N LEU A 807 -5.02 -25.16 -23.11
CA LEU A 807 -6.16 -25.69 -23.87
C LEU A 807 -6.71 -26.97 -23.24
N SER A 808 -5.82 -27.81 -22.73
CA SER A 808 -6.22 -29.08 -22.14
C SER A 808 -6.98 -28.95 -20.82
N GLN A 809 -6.98 -27.77 -20.19
CA GLN A 809 -7.76 -27.50 -18.99
C GLN A 809 -9.26 -27.42 -19.28
N SER A 810 -9.65 -27.14 -20.53
CA SER A 810 -11.04 -26.93 -20.91
C SER A 810 -11.59 -27.99 -21.90
N ALA A 811 -10.75 -28.64 -22.71
CA ALA A 811 -11.19 -29.63 -23.70
C ALA A 811 -10.14 -30.68 -24.09
N ASN A 812 -10.56 -31.73 -24.80
CA ASN A 812 -9.63 -32.59 -25.54
C ASN A 812 -9.05 -31.81 -26.73
N ILE A 813 -7.81 -32.09 -27.08
CA ILE A 813 -7.11 -31.40 -28.18
C ILE A 813 -6.99 -32.37 -29.35
N SER A 814 -7.43 -31.95 -30.55
CA SER A 814 -7.23 -32.69 -31.80
C SER A 814 -6.45 -31.82 -32.76
N LEU A 815 -5.24 -32.25 -33.13
CA LEU A 815 -4.43 -31.60 -34.15
C LEU A 815 -4.57 -32.42 -35.45
N GLN A 816 -5.00 -31.76 -36.52
CA GLN A 816 -5.19 -32.40 -37.82
C GLN A 816 -4.34 -31.70 -38.87
N ALA A 817 -3.57 -32.47 -39.65
CA ALA A 817 -2.80 -31.94 -40.77
C ALA A 817 -3.00 -32.81 -42.02
N THR A 818 -2.81 -32.20 -43.19
CA THR A 818 -2.85 -32.93 -44.48
C THR A 818 -1.56 -33.69 -44.78
N ASN A 819 -0.51 -33.52 -43.97
CA ASN A 819 0.81 -34.14 -44.03
C ASN A 819 1.29 -34.54 -42.61
N ASP A 820 2.55 -34.94 -42.46
CA ASP A 820 3.15 -35.33 -41.18
C ASP A 820 3.05 -34.23 -40.10
N ILE A 821 2.58 -34.61 -38.90
CA ILE A 821 2.60 -33.76 -37.71
C ILE A 821 3.84 -34.10 -36.88
N ASN A 822 4.80 -33.18 -36.81
CA ASN A 822 5.95 -33.26 -35.92
C ASN A 822 5.78 -32.31 -34.72
N LEU A 823 5.73 -32.87 -33.51
CA LEU A 823 5.66 -32.10 -32.26
C LEU A 823 7.06 -32.05 -31.62
N ASP A 824 7.76 -30.93 -31.79
CA ASP A 824 9.05 -30.69 -31.14
C ASP A 824 8.87 -29.81 -29.90
N LEU A 825 8.98 -30.43 -28.72
CA LEU A 825 8.81 -29.76 -27.43
C LEU A 825 10.09 -29.05 -26.94
N LYS A 826 11.21 -29.11 -27.68
CA LYS A 826 12.47 -28.44 -27.34
C LYS A 826 12.99 -28.69 -25.91
N GLY A 827 12.68 -29.85 -25.33
CA GLY A 827 13.08 -30.23 -23.96
C GLY A 827 12.05 -29.92 -22.87
N ASP A 828 10.91 -29.31 -23.22
CA ASP A 828 9.79 -29.14 -22.30
C ASP A 828 8.98 -30.43 -22.13
N THR A 829 8.19 -30.49 -21.03
CA THR A 829 7.25 -31.58 -20.75
C THR A 829 5.82 -31.08 -20.88
N LEU A 830 4.99 -31.76 -21.65
CA LEU A 830 3.56 -31.44 -21.82
C LEU A 830 2.73 -32.17 -20.74
N ASN A 831 2.19 -31.44 -19.76
CA ASN A 831 1.42 -32.02 -18.66
C ASN A 831 -0.09 -31.69 -18.76
N PHE A 832 -0.91 -32.73 -18.89
CA PHE A 832 -2.37 -32.61 -18.83
C PHE A 832 -2.83 -32.56 -17.37
N THR A 833 -3.23 -31.39 -16.87
CA THR A 833 -3.52 -31.16 -15.44
C THR A 833 -4.84 -31.79 -14.95
N THR A 834 -5.68 -32.31 -15.84
CA THR A 834 -6.92 -33.02 -15.47
C THR A 834 -6.93 -34.46 -16.00
N SER A 835 -7.18 -35.42 -15.11
CA SER A 835 -7.28 -36.85 -15.45
C SER A 835 -8.48 -37.10 -16.37
N GLY A 836 -8.23 -37.64 -17.57
CA GLY A 836 -9.27 -38.05 -18.52
C GLY A 836 -9.35 -37.23 -19.83
N ARG A 837 -8.40 -36.33 -20.10
CA ARG A 837 -8.31 -35.58 -21.36
C ARG A 837 -7.27 -36.17 -22.30
N THR A 838 -7.52 -36.08 -23.61
CA THR A 838 -6.66 -36.67 -24.65
C THR A 838 -6.12 -35.61 -25.61
N LEU A 839 -4.86 -35.76 -26.01
CA LEU A 839 -4.30 -35.14 -27.21
C LEU A 839 -4.30 -36.18 -28.32
N THR A 840 -5.02 -35.90 -29.40
CA THR A 840 -5.08 -36.75 -30.60
C THR A 840 -4.38 -36.04 -31.74
N LEU A 841 -3.41 -36.72 -32.36
CA LEU A 841 -2.79 -36.31 -33.62
C LEU A 841 -3.48 -37.11 -34.72
N THR A 842 -4.14 -36.45 -35.66
CA THR A 842 -4.99 -37.09 -36.67
C THR A 842 -4.55 -36.75 -38.08
#